data_AF-A0A8T4BTM5-F1
#
_entry.id   AF-A0A8T4BTM5-F1
#
_cell.length_a   1.000
_cell.length_b   1.000
_cell.length_c   1.000
_cell.angle_alpha   90.00
_cell.angle_beta   90.00
_cell.angle_gamma   90.00
#
_symmetry.space_group_name_H-M   'P 1'
#
loop_
_entity.id
_entity.type
_entity.pdbx_description
1 polymer ?
#
loop_
_entity_poly.entity_id
_entity_poly.type
_entity_poly.pdbx_seq_one_letter_code
_entity_poly.pdbx_strand_id
1 'polypeptide(L)'
;MKKGQISTFIIVGIIIVFLTLTGVYYRTEIISAISELQIKPVAVSPEAQKLENFVIQCTKETATTGIELLGLQGGYIELPRDEIPVGNINMFSNKLESIQGLKTAYWYYQKDNKIPVENIPSKEEMSQELKEYIDATIGECIDDFSTFEGYKIQYRTPMSEVNIKDNEVQVTLIMPMETEIKGQKFSFRTFKTEIKTALGDLVNIAQQIVKNEIGSNYLEEKTIDMMVAYEEIPYSGTDLSCGTKTWAVEKVISDFKMILFENIPQIRVAFTDYELPDETHSYFEWHVTKKKYENINAFLFFSKSWPFYINIAPKEEGMLKAQQVTDKMGEVGFIAKSIFCMNDWNFVYDIKYPLLVTLYDKENDYTFQFAMQVVIDRNQPRKATIIPDEAAEADRDYCKFTRATKSTVYTYEERADNNLMPLEGVDIKYKCINHLCDVGTTSREREDALLSTEFPSCIGGSVTGEKEGYHKVEEIDVDSNQEFSLSLILEEIITKPIKIQVNREGGASSEPAPDETVVIELEEPEKGYRTLLIYPDQKTIKLIPGDYKVKEYVIKDGSPIKIPGREIETCVDIPKQGFLGLFGSTEPKCTKAKIPDTEITSLTTGGAEFEWTVNKNELYTSDYVKFYINTKPAPKSLEEISSINLNQDVLPPVFLQ
;
A
#
# COMPACT_ATOMS: atom_id res chain seq x y z
N MET A 1 -28.32 -52.06 -59.99
CA MET A 1 -28.43 -51.64 -58.56
C MET A 1 -29.06 -50.24 -58.51
N LYS A 2 -29.78 -49.93 -57.42
CA LYS A 2 -30.39 -48.61 -57.07
C LYS A 2 -31.80 -48.28 -57.61
N LYS A 3 -32.83 -48.87 -56.99
CA LYS A 3 -34.14 -48.21 -56.72
C LYS A 3 -34.82 -48.75 -55.44
N GLY A 4 -34.53 -49.99 -55.01
CA GLY A 4 -35.15 -50.60 -53.82
C GLY A 4 -34.61 -50.15 -52.45
N GLN A 5 -33.35 -49.72 -52.34
CA GLN A 5 -32.77 -49.31 -51.04
C GLN A 5 -33.26 -47.93 -50.56
N ILE A 6 -33.58 -47.01 -51.48
CA ILE A 6 -34.06 -45.67 -51.12
C ILE A 6 -35.44 -45.76 -50.45
N SER A 7 -36.32 -46.63 -50.94
CA SER A 7 -37.63 -46.88 -50.33
C SER A 7 -37.51 -47.44 -48.90
N THR A 8 -36.53 -48.30 -48.62
CA THR A 8 -36.31 -48.85 -47.29
C THR A 8 -35.87 -47.78 -46.29
N PHE A 9 -34.95 -46.89 -46.68
CA PHE A 9 -34.51 -45.79 -45.80
C PHE A 9 -35.62 -44.76 -45.54
N ILE A 10 -36.49 -44.48 -46.52
CA ILE A 10 -37.65 -43.59 -46.32
C ILE A 10 -38.64 -44.21 -45.34
N ILE A 11 -38.94 -45.51 -45.46
CA ILE A 11 -39.86 -46.21 -44.55
C ILE A 11 -39.30 -46.24 -43.12
N VAL A 12 -38.01 -46.55 -42.97
CA VAL A 12 -37.35 -46.54 -41.65
C VAL A 12 -37.34 -45.13 -41.04
N GLY A 13 -37.07 -44.10 -41.84
CA GLY A 13 -37.13 -42.71 -41.39
C GLY A 13 -38.52 -42.31 -40.88
N ILE A 14 -39.58 -42.68 -41.59
CA ILE A 14 -40.97 -42.41 -41.17
C ILE A 14 -41.32 -43.16 -39.89
N ILE A 15 -40.88 -44.41 -39.74
CA ILE A 15 -41.11 -45.20 -38.52
C ILE A 15 -40.41 -44.57 -37.31
N ILE A 16 -39.17 -44.11 -37.47
CA ILE A 16 -38.42 -43.44 -36.40
C ILE A 16 -39.12 -42.14 -35.99
N VAL A 17 -39.55 -41.32 -36.96
CA VAL A 17 -40.28 -40.07 -36.69
C VAL A 17 -41.63 -40.34 -36.01
N PHE A 18 -42.34 -41.38 -36.43
CA PHE A 18 -43.61 -41.77 -35.81
C PHE A 18 -43.39 -42.24 -34.38
N LEU A 19 -42.38 -43.08 -34.12
CA LEU A 19 -42.05 -43.55 -32.78
C LEU A 19 -41.58 -42.43 -31.85
N THR A 20 -40.80 -41.46 -32.35
CA THR A 20 -40.37 -40.31 -31.54
C THR A 20 -41.54 -39.36 -31.23
N LEU A 21 -42.40 -39.05 -32.20
CA LEU A 21 -43.59 -38.23 -31.99
C LEU A 21 -44.57 -38.90 -31.01
N THR A 22 -44.79 -40.20 -31.17
CA THR A 22 -45.66 -40.98 -30.27
C THR A 22 -45.05 -41.05 -28.86
N GLY A 23 -43.73 -41.26 -28.75
CA GLY A 23 -43.01 -41.27 -27.48
C GLY A 23 -43.06 -39.92 -26.76
N VAL A 24 -42.91 -38.80 -27.47
CA VAL A 24 -43.04 -37.46 -26.91
C VAL A 24 -44.48 -37.18 -26.46
N TYR A 25 -45.48 -37.54 -27.27
CA TYR A 25 -46.90 -37.37 -26.94
C TYR A 25 -47.32 -38.15 -25.68
N TYR A 26 -46.94 -39.43 -25.58
CA TYR A 26 -47.21 -40.21 -24.38
C TYR A 26 -46.38 -39.74 -23.19
N ARG A 27 -45.16 -39.24 -23.40
CA ARG A 27 -44.37 -38.64 -22.31
C ARG A 27 -45.03 -37.37 -21.79
N THR A 28 -45.59 -36.51 -22.66
CA THR A 28 -46.31 -35.30 -22.23
C THR A 28 -47.61 -35.62 -21.51
N GLU A 29 -48.41 -36.58 -22.01
CA GLU A 29 -49.68 -37.01 -21.38
C GLU A 29 -49.48 -37.78 -20.07
N ILE A 30 -48.46 -38.65 -19.99
CA ILE A 30 -48.15 -39.39 -18.77
C ILE A 30 -47.53 -38.48 -17.72
N ILE A 31 -46.69 -37.50 -18.10
CA ILE A 31 -46.13 -36.53 -17.16
C ILE A 31 -47.23 -35.59 -16.63
N SER A 32 -48.18 -35.14 -17.47
CA SER A 32 -49.33 -34.35 -17.00
C SER A 32 -50.28 -35.17 -16.12
N ALA A 33 -50.54 -36.45 -16.44
CA ALA A 33 -51.36 -37.34 -15.62
C ALA A 33 -50.71 -37.75 -14.28
N ILE A 34 -49.38 -37.86 -14.22
CA ILE A 34 -48.64 -38.11 -12.96
C ILE A 34 -48.56 -36.82 -12.12
N SER A 35 -48.54 -35.64 -12.76
CA SER A 35 -48.57 -34.36 -12.06
C SER A 35 -49.93 -34.07 -11.39
N GLU A 36 -51.03 -34.60 -11.92
CA GLU A 36 -52.37 -34.53 -11.29
C GLU A 36 -52.59 -35.56 -10.15
N LEU A 37 -51.68 -36.53 -9.97
CA LEU A 37 -51.73 -37.50 -8.86
C LEU A 37 -51.15 -36.94 -7.54
N GLN A 38 -50.80 -35.66 -7.48
CA GLN A 38 -50.57 -34.97 -6.21
C GLN A 38 -51.91 -34.70 -5.53
N ILE A 39 -52.24 -35.58 -4.57
CA ILE A 39 -53.03 -35.34 -3.35
C ILE A 39 -54.15 -34.30 -3.55
N LYS A 40 -55.39 -34.77 -3.77
CA LYS A 40 -56.58 -33.96 -3.49
C LYS A 40 -56.34 -33.23 -2.16
N PRO A 41 -56.32 -31.89 -2.12
CA PRO A 41 -56.22 -31.20 -0.85
C PRO A 41 -57.41 -31.66 -0.03
N VAL A 42 -57.14 -32.39 1.05
CA VAL A 42 -58.09 -32.51 2.15
C VAL A 42 -58.51 -31.08 2.41
N ALA A 43 -59.81 -30.79 2.36
CA ALA A 43 -60.30 -29.45 2.68
C ALA A 43 -59.85 -29.14 4.12
N VAL A 44 -58.70 -28.48 4.23
CA VAL A 44 -58.11 -28.08 5.51
C VAL A 44 -59.14 -27.15 6.13
N SER A 45 -59.57 -27.44 7.35
CA SER A 45 -60.53 -26.57 8.02
C SER A 45 -59.95 -25.14 8.06
N PRO A 46 -60.77 -24.08 7.98
CA PRO A 46 -60.28 -22.70 8.08
C PRO A 46 -59.42 -22.49 9.33
N GLU A 47 -59.69 -23.20 10.42
CA GLU A 47 -58.93 -23.20 11.66
C GLU A 47 -57.54 -23.85 11.55
N ALA A 48 -57.41 -24.93 10.78
CA ALA A 48 -56.13 -25.59 10.51
C ALA A 48 -55.28 -24.76 9.53
N GLN A 49 -55.91 -24.09 8.55
CA GLN A 49 -55.23 -23.19 7.62
C GLN A 49 -54.63 -21.97 8.33
N LYS A 50 -55.33 -21.44 9.35
CA LYS A 50 -54.80 -20.34 10.17
C LYS A 50 -53.50 -20.71 10.89
N LEU A 51 -53.42 -21.94 11.41
CA LEU A 51 -52.22 -22.44 12.07
C LEU A 51 -51.05 -22.61 11.09
N GLU A 52 -51.31 -23.20 9.91
CA GLU A 52 -50.32 -23.32 8.85
C GLU A 52 -49.79 -21.95 8.39
N ASN A 53 -50.70 -21.01 8.14
CA ASN A 53 -50.34 -19.66 7.71
C ASN A 53 -49.54 -18.90 8.79
N PHE A 54 -49.83 -19.13 10.07
CA PHE A 54 -49.04 -18.57 11.17
C PHE A 54 -47.59 -19.05 11.13
N VAL A 55 -47.35 -20.34 10.95
CA VAL A 55 -45.99 -20.90 10.81
C VAL A 55 -45.29 -20.33 9.57
N ILE A 56 -45.99 -20.24 8.44
CA ILE A 56 -45.43 -19.63 7.22
C ILE A 56 -45.04 -18.17 7.46
N GLN A 57 -45.89 -17.41 8.15
CA GLN A 57 -45.61 -16.01 8.47
C GLN A 57 -44.43 -15.87 9.42
N CYS A 58 -44.34 -16.68 10.47
CA CYS A 58 -43.19 -16.70 11.36
C CYS A 58 -41.89 -17.05 10.63
N THR A 59 -41.96 -18.03 9.72
CA THR A 59 -40.80 -18.41 8.88
C THR A 59 -40.38 -17.23 8.01
N LYS A 60 -41.36 -16.54 7.41
CA LYS A 60 -41.10 -15.37 6.56
C LYS A 60 -40.46 -14.23 7.35
N GLU A 61 -41.01 -13.87 8.50
CA GLU A 61 -40.50 -12.78 9.35
C GLU A 61 -39.07 -13.08 9.83
N THR A 62 -38.85 -14.27 10.38
CA THR A 62 -37.52 -14.70 10.87
C THR A 62 -36.49 -14.68 9.74
N ALA A 63 -36.84 -15.22 8.57
CA ALA A 63 -35.94 -15.25 7.43
C ALA A 63 -35.68 -13.85 6.85
N THR A 64 -36.67 -12.96 6.78
CA THR A 64 -36.48 -11.56 6.37
C THR A 64 -35.47 -10.85 7.29
N THR A 65 -35.62 -10.97 8.61
CA THR A 65 -34.67 -10.37 9.57
C THR A 65 -33.26 -10.93 9.39
N GLY A 66 -33.12 -12.25 9.16
CA GLY A 66 -31.83 -12.87 8.86
C GLY A 66 -31.19 -12.35 7.57
N ILE A 67 -31.99 -12.18 6.51
CA ILE A 67 -31.54 -11.64 5.21
C ILE A 67 -31.08 -10.18 5.33
N GLU A 68 -31.79 -9.35 6.11
CA GLU A 68 -31.41 -7.97 6.41
C GLU A 68 -30.09 -7.90 7.19
N LEU A 69 -29.95 -8.70 8.25
CA LEU A 69 -28.73 -8.80 9.04
C LEU A 69 -27.54 -9.22 8.18
N LEU A 70 -27.72 -10.28 7.38
CA LEU A 70 -26.72 -10.80 6.45
C LEU A 70 -26.27 -9.72 5.45
N GLY A 71 -27.21 -8.95 4.89
CA GLY A 71 -26.92 -7.87 3.96
C GLY A 71 -26.09 -6.75 4.58
N LEU A 72 -26.43 -6.32 5.80
CA LEU A 72 -25.75 -5.24 6.52
C LEU A 72 -24.35 -5.63 7.01
N GLN A 73 -24.11 -6.91 7.26
CA GLN A 73 -22.85 -7.43 7.81
C GLN A 73 -21.88 -7.96 6.73
N GLY A 74 -22.24 -7.87 5.45
CA GLY A 74 -21.37 -8.30 4.35
C GLY A 74 -21.42 -9.79 4.07
N GLY A 75 -22.60 -10.39 4.11
CA GLY A 75 -22.78 -11.80 3.77
C GLY A 75 -22.63 -12.76 4.95
N TYR A 76 -22.42 -12.24 6.17
CA TYR A 76 -22.29 -13.03 7.38
C TYR A 76 -23.42 -12.69 8.35
N ILE A 77 -23.97 -13.69 9.03
CA ILE A 77 -24.77 -13.51 10.25
C ILE A 77 -23.85 -13.57 11.46
N GLU A 78 -22.92 -14.53 11.47
CA GLU A 78 -21.86 -14.58 12.46
C GLU A 78 -20.58 -13.98 11.89
N LEU A 79 -20.25 -12.75 12.30
CA LEU A 79 -19.07 -12.07 11.82
C LEU A 79 -17.78 -12.84 12.17
N PRO A 80 -16.81 -12.90 11.24
CA PRO A 80 -15.53 -13.57 11.48
C PRO A 80 -14.79 -12.94 12.67
N ARG A 81 -14.11 -13.77 13.46
CA ARG A 81 -13.33 -13.31 14.62
C ARG A 81 -11.96 -12.81 14.19
N ASP A 82 -11.49 -11.75 14.83
CA ASP A 82 -10.12 -11.28 14.61
C ASP A 82 -9.14 -12.33 15.14
N GLU A 83 -8.15 -12.71 14.34
CA GLU A 83 -7.04 -13.55 14.80
C GLU A 83 -6.20 -12.82 15.86
N ILE A 84 -6.04 -11.50 15.70
CA ILE A 84 -5.28 -10.61 16.58
C ILE A 84 -6.17 -9.43 16.97
N PRO A 85 -6.37 -9.15 18.28
CA PRO A 85 -7.14 -8.00 18.73
C PRO A 85 -6.59 -6.67 18.21
N VAL A 86 -7.49 -5.74 17.87
CA VAL A 86 -7.13 -4.37 17.50
C VAL A 86 -6.39 -3.68 18.65
N GLY A 87 -5.28 -3.01 18.35
CA GLY A 87 -4.46 -2.31 19.33
C GLY A 87 -3.29 -1.57 18.70
N ASN A 88 -2.24 -1.28 19.49
CA ASN A 88 -1.06 -0.56 19.01
C ASN A 88 -0.26 -1.32 17.93
N ILE A 89 -0.44 -2.64 17.87
CA ILE A 89 0.29 -3.54 16.96
C ILE A 89 -0.53 -3.84 15.70
N ASN A 90 -1.86 -3.98 15.84
CA ASN A 90 -2.79 -4.21 14.73
C ASN A 90 -3.83 -3.08 14.68
N MET A 91 -3.72 -2.22 13.66
CA MET A 91 -4.56 -1.03 13.51
C MET A 91 -5.90 -1.33 12.82
N PHE A 92 -6.03 -2.46 12.14
CA PHE A 92 -7.21 -2.81 11.36
C PHE A 92 -7.82 -4.14 11.84
N SER A 93 -9.13 -4.13 12.09
CA SER A 93 -9.90 -5.35 12.32
C SER A 93 -10.27 -6.02 10.99
N ASN A 94 -10.64 -7.30 11.04
CA ASN A 94 -11.30 -8.00 9.94
C ASN A 94 -12.76 -7.57 9.71
N LYS A 95 -13.25 -6.57 10.45
CA LYS A 95 -14.57 -5.93 10.29
C LYS A 95 -14.49 -4.41 10.47
N LEU A 96 -15.25 -3.69 9.68
CA LEU A 96 -15.39 -2.24 9.73
C LEU A 96 -16.56 -1.88 10.63
N GLU A 97 -16.30 -1.08 11.67
CA GLU A 97 -17.35 -0.53 12.51
C GLU A 97 -17.89 0.77 11.88
N SER A 98 -19.16 0.72 11.48
CA SER A 98 -19.90 1.85 10.94
C SER A 98 -20.58 2.65 12.06
N ILE A 99 -21.32 3.68 11.68
CA ILE A 99 -22.07 4.54 12.58
C ILE A 99 -23.05 3.66 13.39
N GLN A 100 -23.19 3.94 14.70
CA GLN A 100 -24.08 3.23 15.64
C GLN A 100 -23.64 1.82 16.07
N GLY A 101 -22.40 1.42 15.82
CA GLY A 101 -21.85 0.14 16.30
C GLY A 101 -22.19 -1.07 15.43
N LEU A 102 -22.82 -0.85 14.27
CA LEU A 102 -22.97 -1.87 13.23
C LEU A 102 -21.59 -2.26 12.70
N LYS A 103 -21.35 -3.57 12.56
CA LYS A 103 -20.08 -4.10 12.06
C LYS A 103 -20.29 -4.81 10.73
N THR A 104 -19.44 -4.51 9.76
CA THR A 104 -19.49 -5.09 8.41
C THR A 104 -18.17 -5.79 8.12
N ALA A 105 -18.20 -7.03 7.62
CA ALA A 105 -16.99 -7.78 7.32
C ALA A 105 -16.17 -7.12 6.20
N TYR A 106 -14.84 -7.15 6.32
CA TYR A 106 -13.99 -6.88 5.16
C TYR A 106 -13.98 -8.10 4.25
N TRP A 107 -14.33 -7.89 2.98
CA TRP A 107 -14.16 -8.88 1.92
C TRP A 107 -12.74 -8.91 1.39
N TYR A 108 -12.05 -7.77 1.47
CA TYR A 108 -10.64 -7.65 1.10
C TYR A 108 -9.90 -6.76 2.10
N TYR A 109 -8.79 -7.24 2.64
CA TYR A 109 -7.89 -6.45 3.48
C TYR A 109 -6.48 -7.01 3.49
N GLN A 110 -5.51 -6.24 3.98
CA GLN A 110 -4.13 -6.67 4.13
C GLN A 110 -3.76 -6.74 5.62
N LYS A 111 -3.27 -7.91 6.05
CA LYS A 111 -2.71 -8.10 7.40
C LYS A 111 -1.45 -7.25 7.61
N ASP A 112 -1.02 -7.09 8.85
CA ASP A 112 0.17 -6.29 9.20
C ASP A 112 1.45 -6.78 8.52
N ASN A 113 1.57 -8.10 8.33
CA ASN A 113 2.66 -8.75 7.60
C ASN A 113 2.57 -8.61 6.06
N LYS A 114 1.74 -7.68 5.58
CA LYS A 114 1.50 -7.39 4.15
C LYS A 114 0.81 -8.52 3.35
N ILE A 115 0.29 -9.56 4.00
CA ILE A 115 -0.46 -10.63 3.32
C ILE A 115 -1.89 -10.16 3.00
N PRO A 116 -2.34 -10.23 1.72
CA PRO A 116 -3.72 -9.97 1.36
C PRO A 116 -4.63 -11.11 1.83
N VAL A 117 -5.83 -10.75 2.29
CA VAL A 117 -6.87 -11.69 2.72
C VAL A 117 -8.13 -11.41 1.92
N GLU A 118 -8.69 -12.47 1.35
CA GLU A 118 -9.99 -12.48 0.69
C GLU A 118 -10.96 -13.26 1.56
N ASN A 119 -11.98 -12.60 2.09
CA ASN A 119 -12.96 -13.21 2.99
C ASN A 119 -14.37 -13.03 2.43
N ILE A 120 -14.56 -13.52 1.22
CA ILE A 120 -15.78 -13.37 0.43
C ILE A 120 -16.64 -14.63 0.62
N PRO A 121 -17.79 -14.55 1.30
CA PRO A 121 -18.65 -15.71 1.47
C PRO A 121 -19.33 -16.08 0.15
N SER A 122 -19.47 -17.39 -0.08
CA SER A 122 -20.26 -17.98 -1.16
C SER A 122 -21.76 -17.92 -0.84
N LYS A 123 -22.62 -18.07 -1.86
CA LYS A 123 -24.07 -18.15 -1.65
C LYS A 123 -24.46 -19.38 -0.83
N GLU A 124 -23.68 -20.45 -0.94
CA GLU A 124 -23.83 -21.68 -0.18
C GLU A 124 -23.54 -21.45 1.31
N GLU A 125 -22.45 -20.76 1.65
CA GLU A 125 -22.13 -20.36 3.04
C GLU A 125 -23.20 -19.43 3.61
N MET A 126 -23.61 -18.39 2.85
CA MET A 126 -24.71 -17.50 3.25
C MET A 126 -26.02 -18.25 3.50
N SER A 127 -26.35 -19.23 2.65
CA SER A 127 -27.56 -20.05 2.80
C SER A 127 -27.48 -20.93 4.05
N GLN A 128 -26.29 -21.45 4.37
CA GLN A 128 -26.04 -22.25 5.56
C GLN A 128 -26.16 -21.42 6.84
N GLU A 129 -25.59 -20.21 6.88
CA GLU A 129 -25.74 -19.31 8.03
C GLU A 129 -27.19 -18.85 8.22
N LEU A 130 -27.91 -18.51 7.13
CA LEU A 130 -29.34 -18.17 7.20
C LEU A 130 -30.17 -19.32 7.77
N LYS A 131 -29.87 -20.55 7.36
CA LYS A 131 -30.52 -21.75 7.91
C LYS A 131 -30.29 -21.85 9.41
N GLU A 132 -29.05 -21.72 9.87
CA GLU A 132 -28.68 -21.80 11.29
C GLU A 132 -29.38 -20.71 12.11
N TYR A 133 -29.44 -19.49 11.58
CA TYR A 133 -30.15 -18.37 12.19
C TYR A 133 -31.66 -18.63 12.32
N ILE A 134 -32.31 -19.09 11.24
CA ILE A 134 -33.74 -19.41 11.24
C ILE A 134 -34.02 -20.52 12.25
N ASP A 135 -33.24 -21.60 12.24
CA ASP A 135 -33.42 -22.75 13.13
C ASP A 135 -33.25 -22.36 14.62
N ALA A 136 -32.34 -21.44 14.91
CA ALA A 136 -32.10 -20.93 16.26
C ALA A 136 -33.18 -19.96 16.75
N THR A 137 -33.77 -19.16 15.85
CA THR A 137 -34.60 -18.00 16.23
C THR A 137 -36.11 -18.23 16.04
N ILE A 138 -36.51 -19.14 15.15
CA ILE A 138 -37.92 -19.37 14.80
C ILE A 138 -38.80 -19.75 16.00
N GLY A 139 -38.21 -20.35 17.03
CA GLY A 139 -38.89 -20.69 18.28
C GLY A 139 -39.45 -19.47 19.01
N GLU A 140 -38.77 -18.32 18.94
CA GLU A 140 -39.22 -17.07 19.56
C GLU A 140 -40.48 -16.52 18.88
N CYS A 141 -40.60 -16.64 17.56
CA CYS A 141 -41.80 -16.24 16.84
C CYS A 141 -42.97 -17.20 17.09
N ILE A 142 -42.70 -18.51 17.10
CA ILE A 142 -43.72 -19.53 17.33
C ILE A 142 -44.28 -19.44 18.75
N ASP A 143 -43.42 -19.12 19.73
CA ASP A 143 -43.77 -18.92 21.15
C ASP A 143 -44.63 -20.06 21.71
N ASP A 144 -44.20 -21.30 21.47
CA ASP A 144 -44.92 -22.54 21.81
C ASP A 144 -46.41 -22.54 21.42
N PHE A 145 -46.76 -21.79 20.37
CA PHE A 145 -48.13 -21.55 19.89
C PHE A 145 -49.08 -20.95 20.93
N SER A 146 -48.57 -20.11 21.84
CA SER A 146 -49.34 -19.44 22.91
C SER A 146 -50.61 -18.73 22.42
N THR A 147 -50.61 -18.23 21.18
CA THR A 147 -51.73 -17.54 20.54
C THR A 147 -52.90 -18.46 20.17
N PHE A 148 -52.69 -19.78 20.12
CA PHE A 148 -53.69 -20.79 19.72
C PHE A 148 -54.29 -21.52 20.93
N GLU A 149 -54.92 -20.78 21.83
CA GLU A 149 -55.61 -21.34 22.99
C GLU A 149 -56.67 -22.39 22.58
N GLY A 150 -56.61 -23.57 23.21
CA GLY A 150 -57.54 -24.68 22.96
C GLY A 150 -57.12 -25.65 21.84
N TYR A 151 -55.97 -25.42 21.18
CA TYR A 151 -55.37 -26.35 20.24
C TYR A 151 -54.42 -27.29 21.00
N LYS A 152 -54.44 -28.59 20.68
CA LYS A 152 -53.42 -29.53 21.19
C LYS A 152 -52.36 -29.73 20.14
N ILE A 153 -51.30 -28.94 20.19
CA ILE A 153 -50.23 -28.93 19.18
C ILE A 153 -49.04 -29.72 19.71
N GLN A 154 -48.55 -30.68 18.92
CA GLN A 154 -47.29 -31.38 19.15
C GLN A 154 -46.42 -31.20 17.92
N TYR A 155 -45.19 -30.76 18.10
CA TYR A 155 -44.26 -30.53 17.00
C TYR A 155 -42.87 -31.02 17.36
N ARG A 156 -42.06 -31.29 16.33
CA ARG A 156 -40.65 -31.62 16.48
C ARG A 156 -39.79 -30.37 16.26
N THR A 157 -38.51 -30.48 16.63
CA THR A 157 -37.52 -29.43 16.39
C THR A 157 -37.56 -28.98 14.93
N PRO A 158 -37.71 -27.67 14.67
CA PRO A 158 -37.69 -27.13 13.32
C PRO A 158 -36.30 -27.29 12.70
N MET A 159 -36.28 -27.54 11.38
CA MET A 159 -35.06 -27.50 10.56
C MET A 159 -35.38 -26.79 9.26
N SER A 160 -34.51 -25.93 8.77
CA SER A 160 -34.73 -25.18 7.54
C SER A 160 -33.78 -25.59 6.41
N GLU A 161 -34.24 -25.37 5.18
CA GLU A 161 -33.44 -25.40 3.97
C GLU A 161 -33.60 -24.05 3.29
N VAL A 162 -32.49 -23.40 2.97
CA VAL A 162 -32.45 -22.07 2.35
C VAL A 162 -31.77 -22.19 0.98
N ASN A 163 -32.35 -21.54 -0.02
CA ASN A 163 -31.78 -21.43 -1.34
C ASN A 163 -31.88 -19.98 -1.84
N ILE A 164 -30.72 -19.33 -2.06
CA ILE A 164 -30.62 -17.97 -2.55
C ILE A 164 -30.61 -17.98 -4.09
N LYS A 165 -31.69 -17.50 -4.70
CA LYS A 165 -31.74 -17.21 -6.14
C LYS A 165 -31.49 -15.72 -6.39
N ASP A 166 -31.42 -15.34 -7.66
CA ASP A 166 -31.09 -13.97 -8.07
C ASP A 166 -32.07 -12.93 -7.50
N ASN A 167 -33.38 -13.18 -7.55
CA ASN A 167 -34.45 -12.23 -7.15
C ASN A 167 -35.36 -12.72 -6.02
N GLU A 168 -35.03 -13.86 -5.41
CA GLU A 168 -35.78 -14.41 -4.29
C GLU A 168 -34.91 -15.30 -3.41
N VAL A 169 -35.26 -15.40 -2.14
CA VAL A 169 -34.76 -16.42 -1.22
C VAL A 169 -35.90 -17.38 -0.93
N GLN A 170 -35.65 -18.67 -1.19
CA GLN A 170 -36.62 -19.73 -0.91
C GLN A 170 -36.25 -20.41 0.40
N VAL A 171 -37.20 -20.46 1.33
CA VAL A 171 -37.02 -21.10 2.63
C VAL A 171 -38.05 -22.21 2.78
N THR A 172 -37.56 -23.42 3.07
CA THR A 172 -38.37 -24.59 3.38
C THR A 172 -38.15 -24.98 4.83
N LEU A 173 -39.13 -24.71 5.68
CA LEU A 173 -39.14 -25.14 7.07
C LEU A 173 -39.72 -26.55 7.19
N ILE A 174 -38.91 -27.49 7.67
CA ILE A 174 -39.28 -28.86 7.99
C ILE A 174 -39.59 -28.93 9.48
N MET A 175 -40.87 -28.85 9.82
CA MET A 175 -41.36 -28.92 11.19
C MET A 175 -42.57 -29.85 11.25
N PRO A 176 -42.37 -31.17 11.41
CA PRO A 176 -43.46 -32.12 11.59
C PRO A 176 -44.29 -31.75 12.82
N MET A 177 -45.57 -31.49 12.61
CA MET A 177 -46.52 -31.16 13.66
C MET A 177 -47.85 -31.89 13.49
N GLU A 178 -48.43 -32.27 14.61
CA GLU A 178 -49.76 -32.85 14.74
C GLU A 178 -50.61 -31.94 15.63
N THR A 179 -51.86 -31.70 15.22
CA THR A 179 -52.80 -30.89 16.00
C THR A 179 -54.19 -31.50 16.04
N GLU A 180 -54.88 -31.37 17.18
CA GLU A 180 -56.29 -31.73 17.33
C GLU A 180 -57.14 -30.46 17.48
N ILE A 181 -58.02 -30.20 16.51
CA ILE A 181 -58.92 -29.04 16.49
C ILE A 181 -60.36 -29.54 16.43
N LYS A 182 -61.17 -29.22 17.44
CA LYS A 182 -62.59 -29.64 17.51
C LYS A 182 -62.80 -31.16 17.27
N GLY A 183 -61.85 -31.99 17.74
CA GLY A 183 -61.88 -33.46 17.59
C GLY A 183 -61.38 -34.00 16.24
N GLN A 184 -60.95 -33.13 15.31
CA GLN A 184 -60.31 -33.53 14.05
C GLN A 184 -58.79 -33.40 14.17
N LYS A 185 -58.07 -34.41 13.68
CA LYS A 185 -56.60 -34.43 13.65
C LYS A 185 -56.09 -33.90 12.33
N PHE A 186 -55.14 -32.99 12.38
CA PHE A 186 -54.40 -32.45 11.24
C PHE A 186 -52.91 -32.72 11.42
N SER A 187 -52.21 -32.94 10.31
CA SER A 187 -50.76 -33.11 10.31
C SER A 187 -50.15 -32.21 9.24
N PHE A 188 -49.14 -31.47 9.64
CA PHE A 188 -48.32 -30.64 8.76
C PHE A 188 -46.87 -31.09 8.88
N ARG A 189 -46.08 -30.91 7.82
CA ARG A 189 -44.69 -31.35 7.81
C ARG A 189 -43.72 -30.29 7.30
N THR A 190 -44.13 -29.57 6.26
CA THR A 190 -43.23 -28.68 5.53
C THR A 190 -43.97 -27.40 5.21
N PHE A 191 -43.33 -26.28 5.49
CA PHE A 191 -43.83 -24.94 5.24
C PHE A 191 -42.86 -24.24 4.29
N LYS A 192 -43.37 -23.74 3.17
CA LYS A 192 -42.55 -23.09 2.15
C LYS A 192 -42.87 -21.60 2.12
N THR A 193 -41.85 -20.77 2.14
CA THR A 193 -41.97 -19.33 1.97
C THR A 193 -40.96 -18.84 0.93
N GLU A 194 -41.37 -17.81 0.19
CA GLU A 194 -40.56 -17.15 -0.81
C GLU A 194 -40.50 -15.67 -0.45
N ILE A 195 -39.28 -15.16 -0.29
CA ILE A 195 -38.99 -13.79 0.09
C ILE A 195 -38.43 -13.11 -1.14
N LYS A 196 -39.16 -12.14 -1.68
CA LYS A 196 -38.69 -11.33 -2.81
C LYS A 196 -37.56 -10.43 -2.31
N THR A 197 -36.38 -10.57 -2.91
CA THR A 197 -35.18 -9.79 -2.58
C THR A 197 -34.15 -9.98 -3.67
N ALA A 198 -33.40 -8.93 -4.01
CA ALA A 198 -32.29 -9.01 -4.95
C ALA A 198 -31.00 -9.58 -4.34
N LEU A 199 -31.03 -10.20 -3.15
CA LEU A 199 -29.82 -10.72 -2.47
C LEU A 199 -28.88 -11.49 -3.40
N GLY A 200 -29.41 -12.43 -4.19
CA GLY A 200 -28.58 -13.22 -5.09
C GLY A 200 -27.87 -12.40 -6.17
N ASP A 201 -28.56 -11.41 -6.75
CA ASP A 201 -27.99 -10.51 -7.75
C ASP A 201 -27.03 -9.48 -7.14
N LEU A 202 -27.31 -8.98 -5.94
CA LEU A 202 -26.43 -8.09 -5.18
C LEU A 202 -25.12 -8.79 -4.83
N VAL A 203 -25.16 -10.05 -4.38
CA VAL A 203 -23.96 -10.85 -4.14
C VAL A 203 -23.16 -11.07 -5.42
N ASN A 204 -23.83 -11.34 -6.54
CA ASN A 204 -23.16 -11.54 -7.83
C ASN A 204 -22.36 -10.30 -8.27
N ILE A 205 -22.94 -9.09 -8.18
CA ILE A 205 -22.23 -7.86 -8.53
C ILE A 205 -21.16 -7.50 -7.48
N ALA A 206 -21.42 -7.72 -6.19
CA ALA A 206 -20.45 -7.51 -5.12
C ALA A 206 -19.16 -8.32 -5.35
N GLN A 207 -19.30 -9.61 -5.70
CA GLN A 207 -18.17 -10.49 -6.01
C GLN A 207 -17.40 -10.02 -7.25
N GLN A 208 -18.10 -9.46 -8.25
CA GLN A 208 -17.48 -8.89 -9.44
C GLN A 208 -16.71 -7.61 -9.13
N ILE A 209 -17.24 -6.75 -8.25
CA ILE A 209 -16.56 -5.55 -7.75
C ILE A 209 -15.23 -5.95 -7.11
N VAL A 210 -15.25 -6.86 -6.13
CA VAL A 210 -14.01 -7.27 -5.43
C VAL A 210 -13.04 -7.97 -6.35
N LYS A 211 -13.52 -8.87 -7.22
CA LYS A 211 -12.65 -9.54 -8.21
C LYS A 211 -12.00 -8.55 -9.17
N ASN A 212 -12.73 -7.54 -9.63
CA ASN A 212 -12.18 -6.51 -10.49
C ASN A 212 -11.15 -5.65 -9.75
N GLU A 213 -11.45 -5.27 -8.51
CA GLU A 213 -10.54 -4.53 -7.63
C GLU A 213 -9.22 -5.27 -7.42
N ILE A 214 -9.27 -6.55 -7.03
CA ILE A 214 -8.08 -7.39 -6.83
C ILE A 214 -7.23 -7.49 -8.09
N GLY A 215 -7.86 -7.58 -9.28
CA GLY A 215 -7.17 -7.73 -10.55
C GLY A 215 -6.70 -6.44 -11.22
N SER A 216 -7.22 -5.28 -10.84
CA SER A 216 -6.93 -4.00 -11.52
C SER A 216 -6.35 -2.92 -10.62
N ASN A 217 -6.48 -3.04 -9.30
CA ASN A 217 -6.11 -2.02 -8.31
C ASN A 217 -6.76 -0.65 -8.59
N TYR A 218 -8.01 -0.65 -9.07
CA TYR A 218 -8.70 0.55 -9.53
C TYR A 218 -8.75 1.62 -8.43
N LEU A 219 -9.05 1.22 -7.19
CA LEU A 219 -9.16 2.15 -6.07
C LEU A 219 -7.81 2.70 -5.61
N GLU A 220 -6.73 1.92 -5.66
CA GLU A 220 -5.39 2.43 -5.43
C GLU A 220 -4.97 3.45 -6.49
N GLU A 221 -5.20 3.15 -7.78
CA GLU A 221 -4.89 4.08 -8.88
C GLU A 221 -5.64 5.40 -8.72
N LYS A 222 -6.95 5.36 -8.41
CA LYS A 222 -7.73 6.58 -8.13
C LYS A 222 -7.21 7.33 -6.91
N THR A 223 -6.73 6.64 -5.90
CA THR A 223 -6.12 7.28 -4.73
C THR A 223 -4.83 7.99 -5.11
N ILE A 224 -3.97 7.37 -5.93
CA ILE A 224 -2.73 7.98 -6.42
C ILE A 224 -3.04 9.19 -7.28
N ASP A 225 -4.03 9.11 -8.17
CA ASP A 225 -4.47 10.24 -8.98
C ASP A 225 -4.91 11.43 -8.10
N MET A 226 -5.63 11.17 -7.01
CA MET A 226 -5.94 12.20 -6.00
C MET A 226 -4.68 12.75 -5.32
N MET A 227 -3.72 11.90 -4.95
CA MET A 227 -2.46 12.34 -4.33
C MET A 227 -1.65 13.26 -5.24
N VAL A 228 -1.66 12.99 -6.55
CA VAL A 228 -0.96 13.80 -7.55
C VAL A 228 -1.71 15.10 -7.84
N ALA A 229 -3.04 15.05 -7.87
CA ALA A 229 -3.85 16.19 -8.25
C ALA A 229 -3.91 17.28 -7.17
N TYR A 230 -4.02 16.93 -5.89
CA TYR A 230 -4.24 17.91 -4.82
C TYR A 230 -2.93 18.39 -4.17
N GLU A 231 -2.66 19.69 -4.21
CA GLU A 231 -1.44 20.30 -3.63
C GLU A 231 -1.33 20.16 -2.11
N GLU A 232 -2.45 19.96 -1.41
CA GLU A 232 -2.48 19.64 0.01
C GLU A 232 -1.71 18.37 0.34
N ILE A 233 -1.57 17.46 -0.62
CA ILE A 233 -0.76 16.25 -0.51
C ILE A 233 0.57 16.51 -1.20
N PRO A 234 1.68 16.72 -0.45
CA PRO A 234 2.97 16.92 -1.07
C PRO A 234 3.48 15.60 -1.66
N TYR A 235 3.12 15.30 -2.90
CA TYR A 235 3.54 14.08 -3.59
C TYR A 235 4.96 14.23 -4.14
N SER A 236 5.10 15.01 -5.21
CA SER A 236 6.37 15.42 -5.78
C SER A 236 6.21 16.75 -6.51
N GLY A 237 7.19 17.64 -6.44
CA GLY A 237 7.10 18.91 -7.14
C GLY A 237 8.31 19.81 -6.93
N THR A 238 8.29 20.91 -7.69
CA THR A 238 9.26 21.99 -7.56
C THR A 238 8.54 23.33 -7.45
N ASP A 239 9.14 24.28 -6.74
CA ASP A 239 8.59 25.62 -6.55
C ASP A 239 9.71 26.64 -6.40
N LEU A 240 9.50 27.88 -6.87
CA LEU A 240 10.51 28.94 -6.87
C LEU A 240 10.53 29.82 -5.60
N SER A 241 9.88 29.41 -4.51
CA SER A 241 9.88 30.19 -3.26
C SER A 241 11.19 30.04 -2.47
N CYS A 242 11.61 31.12 -1.79
CA CYS A 242 12.90 31.18 -1.07
C CYS A 242 12.85 30.56 0.33
N GLY A 243 11.65 30.42 0.90
CA GLY A 243 11.45 29.72 2.16
C GLY A 243 11.42 28.22 1.92
N THR A 244 12.05 27.44 2.80
CA THR A 244 11.89 25.98 2.79
C THR A 244 10.42 25.64 2.97
N LYS A 245 9.82 24.98 1.97
CA LYS A 245 8.46 24.49 2.10
C LYS A 245 8.43 23.37 3.13
N THR A 246 7.49 23.48 4.06
CA THR A 246 7.28 22.47 5.09
C THR A 246 5.80 22.17 5.23
N TRP A 247 5.50 20.91 5.54
CA TRP A 247 4.15 20.44 5.77
C TRP A 247 4.12 19.68 7.09
N ALA A 248 3.19 20.06 7.97
CA ALA A 248 2.92 19.27 9.16
C ALA A 248 2.25 17.97 8.73
N VAL A 249 2.82 16.82 9.12
CA VAL A 249 2.27 15.50 8.75
C VAL A 249 0.81 15.40 9.17
N GLU A 250 0.45 15.85 10.38
CA GLU A 250 -0.93 15.84 10.88
C GLU A 250 -1.91 16.59 9.97
N LYS A 251 -1.47 17.73 9.40
CA LYS A 251 -2.28 18.50 8.45
C LYS A 251 -2.46 17.73 7.15
N VAL A 252 -1.38 17.14 6.61
CA VAL A 252 -1.45 16.29 5.41
C VAL A 252 -2.43 15.14 5.62
N ILE A 253 -2.42 14.48 6.78
CA ILE A 253 -3.38 13.41 7.11
C ILE A 253 -4.81 13.93 7.11
N SER A 254 -5.06 15.08 7.75
CA SER A 254 -6.38 15.70 7.81
C SER A 254 -6.92 16.06 6.42
N ASP A 255 -6.07 16.66 5.59
CA ASP A 255 -6.42 17.05 4.23
C ASP A 255 -6.65 15.82 3.34
N PHE A 256 -5.81 14.78 3.45
CA PHE A 256 -5.99 13.51 2.74
C PHE A 256 -7.35 12.89 3.05
N LYS A 257 -7.70 12.80 4.34
CA LYS A 257 -9.01 12.29 4.75
C LYS A 257 -10.17 13.10 4.17
N MET A 258 -10.02 14.42 4.05
CA MET A 258 -11.03 15.29 3.45
C MET A 258 -11.16 15.02 1.94
N ILE A 259 -10.03 14.93 1.23
CA ILE A 259 -9.99 14.60 -0.20
C ILE A 259 -10.69 13.26 -0.47
N LEU A 260 -10.35 12.21 0.28
CA LEU A 260 -11.01 10.90 0.13
C LEU A 260 -12.51 10.98 0.42
N PHE A 261 -12.91 11.68 1.47
CA PHE A 261 -14.31 11.84 1.85
C PHE A 261 -15.15 12.51 0.74
N GLU A 262 -14.58 13.45 0.01
CA GLU A 262 -15.28 14.19 -1.05
C GLU A 262 -15.27 13.46 -2.40
N ASN A 263 -14.17 12.76 -2.71
CA ASN A 263 -13.95 12.18 -4.03
C ASN A 263 -14.36 10.71 -4.15
N ILE A 264 -14.22 9.89 -3.10
CA ILE A 264 -14.64 8.48 -3.14
C ILE A 264 -16.13 8.32 -3.49
N PRO A 265 -17.06 9.12 -2.91
CA PRO A 265 -18.47 9.04 -3.28
C PRO A 265 -18.79 9.51 -4.70
N GLN A 266 -17.81 9.93 -5.51
CA GLN A 266 -17.99 10.23 -6.93
C GLN A 266 -17.78 9.01 -7.83
N ILE A 267 -17.15 7.94 -7.32
CA ILE A 267 -16.97 6.69 -8.05
C ILE A 267 -18.35 6.06 -8.33
N ARG A 268 -18.59 5.66 -9.59
CA ARG A 268 -19.84 5.04 -10.04
C ARG A 268 -19.55 3.65 -10.58
N VAL A 269 -20.21 2.62 -10.07
CA VAL A 269 -20.08 1.28 -10.64
C VAL A 269 -20.89 1.22 -11.93
N ALA A 270 -20.21 1.05 -13.06
CA ALA A 270 -20.86 1.06 -14.36
C ALA A 270 -21.92 -0.04 -14.47
N PHE A 271 -22.95 0.22 -15.28
CA PHE A 271 -24.11 -0.67 -15.48
C PHE A 271 -25.03 -0.86 -14.25
N THR A 272 -24.84 -0.08 -13.20
CA THR A 272 -25.81 0.10 -12.10
C THR A 272 -26.68 1.34 -12.35
N ASP A 273 -27.68 1.57 -11.50
CA ASP A 273 -28.55 2.73 -11.57
C ASP A 273 -27.86 3.97 -10.98
N TYR A 274 -27.28 4.80 -11.85
CA TYR A 274 -26.71 6.09 -11.51
C TYR A 274 -26.89 7.11 -12.64
N GLU A 275 -26.79 8.39 -12.27
CA GLU A 275 -26.72 9.50 -13.20
C GLU A 275 -25.33 10.13 -13.15
N LEU A 276 -24.77 10.43 -14.31
CA LEU A 276 -23.57 11.26 -14.41
C LEU A 276 -24.01 12.73 -14.53
N PRO A 277 -23.47 13.63 -13.69
CA PRO A 277 -23.75 15.05 -13.82
C PRO A 277 -23.35 15.62 -15.19
N ASP A 278 -22.23 15.16 -15.76
CA ASP A 278 -21.74 15.53 -17.09
C ASP A 278 -20.76 14.47 -17.65
N GLU A 279 -20.29 14.66 -18.89
CA GLU A 279 -19.37 13.74 -19.57
C GLU A 279 -18.00 13.59 -18.89
N THR A 280 -17.54 14.61 -18.15
CA THR A 280 -16.24 14.56 -17.46
C THR A 280 -16.26 13.56 -16.30
N HIS A 281 -17.44 13.26 -15.74
CA HIS A 281 -17.61 12.28 -14.68
C HIS A 281 -17.41 10.82 -15.15
N SER A 282 -17.31 10.56 -16.46
CA SER A 282 -17.02 9.23 -17.01
C SER A 282 -15.69 8.62 -16.52
N TYR A 283 -14.70 9.46 -16.18
CA TYR A 283 -13.43 9.00 -15.60
C TYR A 283 -13.61 8.25 -14.27
N PHE A 284 -14.68 8.53 -13.52
CA PHE A 284 -15.02 7.86 -12.26
C PHE A 284 -15.95 6.65 -12.45
N GLU A 285 -16.28 6.30 -13.69
CA GLU A 285 -16.99 5.06 -13.97
C GLU A 285 -16.06 3.86 -13.80
N TRP A 286 -16.53 2.90 -13.01
CA TRP A 286 -15.82 1.69 -12.67
C TRP A 286 -16.51 0.50 -13.34
N HIS A 287 -15.91 0.02 -14.44
CA HIS A 287 -16.46 -1.05 -15.26
C HIS A 287 -16.13 -2.45 -14.71
N VAL A 288 -16.91 -2.88 -13.71
CA VAL A 288 -16.72 -4.18 -13.04
C VAL A 288 -17.49 -5.33 -13.72
N THR A 289 -18.51 -5.03 -14.52
CA THR A 289 -19.42 -6.01 -15.11
C THR A 289 -19.87 -5.60 -16.52
N LYS A 290 -20.54 -6.51 -17.22
CA LYS A 290 -21.29 -6.25 -18.47
C LYS A 290 -22.80 -6.48 -18.30
N LYS A 291 -23.24 -7.06 -17.18
CA LYS A 291 -24.66 -7.25 -16.87
C LYS A 291 -25.23 -5.92 -16.38
N LYS A 292 -26.37 -5.51 -16.94
CA LYS A 292 -27.08 -4.30 -16.50
C LYS A 292 -27.96 -4.61 -15.29
N TYR A 293 -27.88 -3.77 -14.27
CA TYR A 293 -28.69 -3.84 -13.05
C TYR A 293 -29.46 -2.52 -12.89
N GLU A 294 -30.67 -2.46 -13.44
CA GLU A 294 -31.43 -1.20 -13.58
C GLU A 294 -32.02 -0.66 -12.27
N ASN A 295 -32.19 -1.50 -11.24
CA ASN A 295 -32.80 -1.13 -9.95
C ASN A 295 -31.78 -1.08 -8.80
N ILE A 296 -30.51 -1.39 -9.08
CA ILE A 296 -29.45 -1.47 -8.07
C ILE A 296 -28.60 -0.21 -8.19
N ASN A 297 -28.49 0.56 -7.12
CA ASN A 297 -27.53 1.66 -7.02
C ASN A 297 -26.31 1.17 -6.22
N ALA A 298 -25.11 1.39 -6.74
CA ALA A 298 -23.86 1.02 -6.08
C ALA A 298 -23.04 2.27 -5.78
N PHE A 299 -22.68 2.47 -4.52
CA PHE A 299 -21.88 3.61 -4.09
C PHE A 299 -20.80 3.19 -3.09
N LEU A 300 -19.72 3.97 -3.10
CA LEU A 300 -18.59 3.80 -2.21
C LEU A 300 -18.58 4.94 -1.21
N PHE A 301 -18.22 4.61 0.03
CA PHE A 301 -18.20 5.57 1.12
C PHE A 301 -16.90 5.44 1.92
N PHE A 302 -16.33 6.60 2.27
CA PHE A 302 -15.23 6.74 3.21
C PHE A 302 -15.65 7.67 4.34
N SER A 303 -15.39 7.29 5.60
CA SER A 303 -15.55 8.20 6.75
C SER A 303 -14.20 8.71 7.26
N LYS A 304 -14.12 10.02 7.51
CA LYS A 304 -12.94 10.66 8.14
C LYS A 304 -12.64 10.11 9.55
N SER A 305 -13.66 9.55 10.23
CA SER A 305 -13.53 8.97 11.57
C SER A 305 -12.95 7.56 11.57
N TRP A 306 -12.83 6.91 10.41
CA TRP A 306 -12.30 5.56 10.33
C TRP A 306 -10.78 5.50 10.50
N PRO A 307 -10.24 4.30 10.86
CA PRO A 307 -8.80 4.07 10.89
C PRO A 307 -8.17 4.45 9.55
N PHE A 308 -7.06 5.19 9.61
CA PHE A 308 -6.35 5.68 8.42
C PHE A 308 -4.85 5.62 8.70
N TYR A 309 -4.19 4.64 8.09
CA TYR A 309 -2.76 4.45 8.25
C TYR A 309 -2.06 5.20 7.14
N ILE A 310 -1.04 5.97 7.52
CA ILE A 310 -0.22 6.71 6.58
C ILE A 310 1.17 6.86 7.16
N ASN A 311 2.16 6.42 6.39
CA ASN A 311 3.56 6.70 6.65
C ASN A 311 4.13 7.45 5.46
N ILE A 312 4.89 8.51 5.74
CA ILE A 312 5.45 9.40 4.74
C ILE A 312 6.94 9.50 5.00
N ALA A 313 7.76 9.29 3.98
CA ALA A 313 9.21 9.34 4.07
C ALA A 313 9.82 10.22 2.95
N PRO A 314 10.91 10.97 3.22
CA PRO A 314 11.49 11.22 4.53
C PRO A 314 10.62 12.19 5.35
N LYS A 315 10.61 12.03 6.69
CA LYS A 315 10.01 12.98 7.63
C LYS A 315 10.97 13.26 8.78
N GLU A 316 11.01 14.50 9.24
CA GLU A 316 11.85 14.95 10.36
C GLU A 316 10.95 15.56 11.43
N GLU A 317 10.95 14.99 12.64
CA GLU A 317 10.20 15.51 13.80
C GLU A 317 8.69 15.76 13.51
N GLY A 318 8.06 14.92 12.69
CA GLY A 318 6.65 15.06 12.32
C GLY A 318 6.37 16.12 11.24
N MET A 319 7.41 16.65 10.63
CA MET A 319 7.34 17.59 9.51
C MET A 319 7.92 16.96 8.25
N LEU A 320 7.28 17.25 7.11
CA LEU A 320 7.84 17.04 5.79
C LEU A 320 8.55 18.32 5.37
N LYS A 321 9.75 18.20 4.83
CA LYS A 321 10.56 19.35 4.40
C LYS A 321 10.99 19.16 2.95
N ALA A 322 10.71 20.16 2.12
CA ALA A 322 11.29 20.20 0.79
C ALA A 322 12.80 20.40 0.90
N GLN A 323 13.54 19.77 0.00
CA GLN A 323 14.97 20.02 -0.14
C GLN A 323 15.13 21.28 -1.00
N GLN A 324 15.99 22.23 -0.62
CA GLN A 324 16.32 23.27 -1.57
C GLN A 324 17.27 22.66 -2.60
N VAL A 325 17.07 22.95 -3.88
CA VAL A 325 17.99 22.47 -4.94
C VAL A 325 19.41 22.97 -4.67
N THR A 326 19.52 24.13 -4.03
CA THR A 326 20.75 24.74 -3.56
C THR A 326 21.41 23.98 -2.40
N ASP A 327 20.67 23.18 -1.61
CA ASP A 327 21.22 22.32 -0.56
C ASP A 327 22.03 21.15 -1.15
N LYS A 328 21.70 20.73 -2.38
CA LYS A 328 22.46 19.72 -3.14
C LYS A 328 23.69 20.30 -3.85
N MET A 329 23.85 21.63 -3.86
CA MET A 329 24.91 22.36 -4.59
C MET A 329 26.14 22.69 -3.73
N GLY A 330 26.25 22.16 -2.52
CA GLY A 330 27.37 22.46 -1.61
C GLY A 330 27.38 23.95 -1.23
N GLU A 331 28.56 24.56 -1.06
CA GLU A 331 28.64 25.94 -0.55
C GLU A 331 28.39 27.04 -1.59
N VAL A 332 28.34 26.69 -2.89
CA VAL A 332 27.74 27.58 -3.91
C VAL A 332 26.24 27.74 -3.66
N GLY A 333 25.65 26.80 -2.91
CA GLY A 333 24.29 26.83 -2.41
C GLY A 333 23.97 28.11 -1.64
N PHE A 334 24.90 28.77 -0.96
CA PHE A 334 24.61 30.03 -0.25
C PHE A 334 24.40 31.22 -1.22
N ILE A 335 25.23 31.33 -2.26
CA ILE A 335 25.08 32.34 -3.32
C ILE A 335 23.87 32.01 -4.19
N ALA A 336 23.68 30.73 -4.52
CA ALA A 336 22.50 30.25 -5.23
C ALA A 336 21.22 30.42 -4.40
N LYS A 337 21.22 30.27 -3.07
CA LYS A 337 20.07 30.57 -2.19
C LYS A 337 19.64 32.04 -2.25
N SER A 338 20.60 32.92 -2.54
CA SER A 338 20.36 34.37 -2.64
C SER A 338 19.82 34.80 -4.02
N ILE A 339 19.94 33.95 -5.05
CA ILE A 339 19.61 34.27 -6.46
C ILE A 339 18.54 33.32 -7.04
N PHE A 340 18.59 32.04 -6.68
CA PHE A 340 17.75 30.93 -7.12
C PHE A 340 17.04 30.32 -5.92
N CYS A 341 15.79 30.73 -5.76
CA CYS A 341 14.88 30.12 -4.83
C CYS A 341 14.23 28.94 -5.55
N MET A 342 14.58 27.70 -5.16
CA MET A 342 13.96 26.50 -5.73
C MET A 342 13.88 25.40 -4.67
N ASN A 343 12.65 25.09 -4.26
CA ASN A 343 12.30 23.92 -3.47
C ASN A 343 12.05 22.74 -4.43
N ASP A 344 12.52 21.56 -4.03
CA ASP A 344 12.30 20.28 -4.69
C ASP A 344 11.88 19.27 -3.61
N TRP A 345 10.80 18.52 -3.86
CA TRP A 345 10.38 17.47 -2.95
C TRP A 345 9.85 16.27 -3.71
N ASN A 346 10.08 15.11 -3.11
CA ASN A 346 9.51 13.84 -3.54
C ASN A 346 9.36 12.98 -2.29
N PHE A 347 8.12 12.74 -1.87
CA PHE A 347 7.82 11.96 -0.67
C PHE A 347 7.21 10.62 -1.05
N VAL A 348 7.63 9.59 -0.32
CA VAL A 348 7.16 8.21 -0.47
C VAL A 348 6.10 7.94 0.59
N TYR A 349 4.91 7.54 0.14
CA TYR A 349 3.76 7.26 0.98
C TYR A 349 3.46 5.76 1.01
N ASP A 350 3.24 5.26 2.23
CA ASP A 350 2.53 4.00 2.48
C ASP A 350 1.18 4.35 3.10
N ILE A 351 0.07 3.93 2.49
CA ILE A 351 -1.27 4.32 2.92
C ILE A 351 -2.15 3.07 3.02
N LYS A 352 -2.95 2.98 4.08
CA LYS A 352 -4.05 2.01 4.19
C LYS A 352 -5.28 2.69 4.73
N TYR A 353 -6.42 2.50 4.07
CA TYR A 353 -7.69 3.01 4.58
C TYR A 353 -8.87 2.14 4.13
N PRO A 354 -9.96 2.12 4.90
CA PRO A 354 -11.11 1.29 4.58
C PRO A 354 -12.15 2.04 3.77
N LEU A 355 -12.86 1.30 2.94
CA LEU A 355 -14.02 1.75 2.19
C LEU A 355 -15.19 0.83 2.48
N LEU A 356 -16.39 1.41 2.55
CA LEU A 356 -17.63 0.66 2.55
C LEU A 356 -18.24 0.73 1.15
N VAL A 357 -18.49 -0.44 0.56
CA VAL A 357 -19.25 -0.56 -0.67
C VAL A 357 -20.68 -0.94 -0.30
N THR A 358 -21.63 -0.15 -0.76
CA THR A 358 -23.06 -0.36 -0.51
C THR A 358 -23.79 -0.51 -1.83
N LEU A 359 -24.57 -1.59 -1.92
CA LEU A 359 -25.45 -1.92 -3.02
C LEU A 359 -26.89 -1.82 -2.51
N TYR A 360 -27.66 -0.89 -3.05
CA TYR A 360 -29.03 -0.62 -2.67
C TYR A 360 -29.98 -0.99 -3.79
N ASP A 361 -30.90 -1.92 -3.50
CA ASP A 361 -31.99 -2.29 -4.39
C ASP A 361 -33.22 -1.44 -4.09
N LYS A 362 -33.57 -0.56 -5.04
CA LYS A 362 -34.71 0.37 -4.92
C LYS A 362 -36.07 -0.35 -4.96
N GLU A 363 -36.15 -1.52 -5.57
CA GLU A 363 -37.42 -2.23 -5.76
C GLU A 363 -37.89 -2.90 -4.47
N ASN A 364 -36.97 -3.52 -3.74
CA ASN A 364 -37.26 -4.26 -2.51
C ASN A 364 -36.85 -3.51 -1.23
N ASP A 365 -36.36 -2.27 -1.32
CA ASP A 365 -35.82 -1.48 -0.20
C ASP A 365 -34.78 -2.28 0.61
N TYR A 366 -33.83 -2.89 -0.11
CA TYR A 366 -32.87 -3.83 0.45
C TYR A 366 -31.44 -3.36 0.24
N THR A 367 -30.62 -3.51 1.28
CA THR A 367 -29.22 -3.09 1.28
C THR A 367 -28.30 -4.28 1.48
N PHE A 368 -27.31 -4.40 0.61
CA PHE A 368 -26.17 -5.30 0.79
C PHE A 368 -24.89 -4.47 0.83
N GLN A 369 -24.04 -4.66 1.84
CA GLN A 369 -22.81 -3.87 1.98
C GLN A 369 -21.65 -4.70 2.49
N PHE A 370 -20.44 -4.36 2.06
CA PHE A 370 -19.21 -5.02 2.49
C PHE A 370 -18.07 -4.01 2.55
N ALA A 371 -17.06 -4.27 3.38
CA ALA A 371 -15.91 -3.41 3.49
C ALA A 371 -14.73 -3.92 2.65
N MET A 372 -13.87 -3.01 2.23
CA MET A 372 -12.60 -3.30 1.57
C MET A 372 -11.52 -2.34 2.05
N GLN A 373 -10.26 -2.78 2.03
CA GLN A 373 -9.13 -1.91 2.36
C GLN A 373 -8.37 -1.54 1.08
N VAL A 374 -8.12 -0.25 0.89
CA VAL A 374 -7.23 0.27 -0.15
C VAL A 374 -5.82 0.34 0.41
N VAL A 375 -4.83 -0.15 -0.36
CA VAL A 375 -3.43 -0.23 0.08
C VAL A 375 -2.48 0.34 -0.97
N ILE A 376 -1.80 1.43 -0.62
CA ILE A 376 -0.66 1.97 -1.38
C ILE A 376 0.62 1.60 -0.65
N ASP A 377 1.56 0.95 -1.36
CA ASP A 377 2.92 0.64 -0.86
C ASP A 377 3.92 1.47 -1.67
N ARG A 378 4.63 2.39 -1.01
CA ARG A 378 5.65 3.25 -1.61
C ARG A 378 5.20 3.98 -2.88
N ASN A 379 4.09 4.73 -2.80
CA ASN A 379 3.46 5.43 -3.92
C ASN A 379 3.05 4.52 -5.10
N GLN A 380 2.94 3.22 -4.88
CA GLN A 380 2.50 2.27 -5.90
C GLN A 380 1.26 1.54 -5.42
N PRO A 381 0.37 1.13 -6.34
CA PRO A 381 -0.66 0.18 -6.01
C PRO A 381 -0.03 -1.09 -5.44
N ARG A 382 -0.75 -1.76 -4.55
CA ARG A 382 -0.36 -3.08 -4.04
C ARG A 382 -0.03 -4.04 -5.20
N LYS A 383 1.06 -4.81 -5.04
CA LYS A 383 1.37 -5.90 -5.98
C LYS A 383 0.35 -7.02 -5.77
N ALA A 384 -0.37 -7.38 -6.83
CA ALA A 384 -1.29 -8.51 -6.84
C ALA A 384 -0.48 -9.83 -6.78
N THR A 385 0.00 -10.21 -5.60
CA THR A 385 0.63 -11.51 -5.38
C THR A 385 -0.22 -12.26 -4.35
N ILE A 386 -1.01 -13.19 -4.86
CA ILE A 386 -1.79 -14.15 -4.07
C ILE A 386 -0.76 -15.10 -3.45
N ILE A 387 -0.67 -15.13 -2.12
CA ILE A 387 0.06 -16.16 -1.39
C ILE A 387 -1.02 -17.04 -0.74
N PRO A 388 -1.16 -18.32 -1.12
CA PRO A 388 -2.03 -19.27 -0.45
C PRO A 388 -1.66 -19.39 1.05
N ASP A 389 -2.67 -19.62 1.89
CA ASP A 389 -2.71 -19.61 3.37
C ASP A 389 -1.70 -20.50 4.14
N GLU A 390 -0.65 -21.03 3.51
CA GLU A 390 0.34 -21.90 4.17
C GLU A 390 1.56 -21.15 4.75
N ALA A 391 1.62 -19.81 4.67
CA ALA A 391 2.77 -19.02 5.10
C ALA A 391 2.62 -18.34 6.48
N ALA A 392 1.63 -18.73 7.29
CA ALA A 392 1.28 -18.01 8.52
C ALA A 392 2.14 -18.35 9.76
N GLU A 393 3.14 -19.23 9.67
CA GLU A 393 3.94 -19.63 10.86
C GLU A 393 5.43 -19.21 10.84
N ALA A 394 5.92 -18.50 9.82
CA ALA A 394 7.36 -18.37 9.60
C ALA A 394 8.00 -17.01 9.98
N ASP A 395 7.40 -16.18 10.84
CA ASP A 395 7.88 -14.78 11.00
C ASP A 395 8.79 -14.53 12.23
N ARG A 396 9.43 -15.55 12.79
CA ARG A 396 10.52 -15.34 13.77
C ARG A 396 11.80 -16.13 13.50
N ASP A 397 11.87 -16.77 12.34
CA ASP A 397 12.78 -17.91 12.17
C ASP A 397 13.40 -18.06 10.77
N TYR A 398 13.30 -17.05 9.89
CA TYR A 398 13.93 -17.08 8.55
C TYR A 398 15.44 -17.38 8.59
N CYS A 399 16.18 -16.72 9.50
CA CYS A 399 17.62 -16.94 9.66
C CYS A 399 17.97 -18.27 10.37
N LYS A 400 16.97 -19.06 10.82
CA LYS A 400 17.16 -20.31 11.59
C LYS A 400 16.54 -21.55 10.95
N PHE A 401 15.52 -21.41 10.09
CA PHE A 401 14.68 -22.53 9.61
C PHE A 401 14.63 -22.69 8.08
N THR A 402 15.37 -21.88 7.32
CA THR A 402 15.55 -22.11 5.88
C THR A 402 16.62 -23.18 5.63
N ARG A 403 16.53 -23.90 4.51
CA ARG A 403 17.60 -24.81 4.07
C ARG A 403 18.88 -23.99 3.99
N ALA A 404 19.83 -24.26 4.86
CA ALA A 404 21.03 -23.47 4.92
C ALA A 404 22.10 -24.10 4.04
N THR A 405 22.66 -23.30 3.15
CA THR A 405 23.73 -23.72 2.28
C THR A 405 25.04 -23.34 2.94
N LYS A 406 25.96 -24.31 3.07
CA LYS A 406 27.28 -24.02 3.59
C LYS A 406 28.08 -23.23 2.55
N SER A 407 28.39 -22.00 2.86
CA SER A 407 29.12 -21.10 1.98
C SER A 407 30.27 -20.44 2.74
N THR A 408 31.23 -19.91 2.01
CA THR A 408 32.44 -19.34 2.60
C THR A 408 32.66 -17.90 2.14
N VAL A 409 32.83 -17.00 3.09
CA VAL A 409 33.22 -15.61 2.84
C VAL A 409 34.65 -15.43 3.30
N TYR A 410 35.53 -15.09 2.36
CA TYR A 410 36.91 -14.71 2.65
C TYR A 410 37.00 -13.21 2.80
N THR A 411 37.80 -12.73 3.73
CA THR A 411 38.00 -11.30 3.96
C THR A 411 39.47 -10.95 3.89
N TYR A 412 39.77 -9.91 3.12
CA TYR A 412 41.12 -9.42 2.92
C TYR A 412 41.18 -7.93 3.21
N GLU A 413 42.32 -7.49 3.72
CA GLU A 413 42.77 -6.12 3.59
C GLU A 413 43.77 -6.08 2.45
N GLU A 414 43.74 -5.02 1.66
CA GLU A 414 44.78 -4.79 0.67
C GLU A 414 45.81 -3.82 1.27
N ARG A 415 47.08 -4.22 1.36
CA ARG A 415 48.15 -3.37 1.93
C ARG A 415 48.74 -2.39 0.91
N ALA A 416 49.61 -1.50 1.40
CA ALA A 416 50.26 -0.47 0.57
C ALA A 416 50.99 -1.05 -0.66
N ASP A 417 51.59 -2.24 -0.54
CA ASP A 417 52.27 -2.96 -1.62
C ASP A 417 51.34 -3.73 -2.57
N ASN A 418 50.03 -3.49 -2.50
CA ASN A 418 48.95 -4.18 -3.23
C ASN A 418 48.88 -5.70 -2.96
N ASN A 419 49.52 -6.19 -1.89
CA ASN A 419 49.32 -7.55 -1.45
C ASN A 419 48.03 -7.66 -0.63
N LEU A 420 47.20 -8.65 -0.95
CA LEU A 420 46.03 -9.01 -0.16
C LEU A 420 46.50 -9.81 1.05
N MET A 421 46.16 -9.33 2.24
CA MET A 421 46.40 -10.03 3.49
C MET A 421 45.08 -10.40 4.15
N PRO A 422 44.95 -11.63 4.68
CA PRO A 422 43.70 -12.05 5.30
C PRO A 422 43.36 -11.21 6.53
N LEU A 423 42.14 -10.68 6.54
CA LEU A 423 41.61 -9.76 7.54
C LEU A 423 40.58 -10.49 8.42
N GLU A 424 40.94 -10.80 9.66
CA GLU A 424 40.04 -11.42 10.65
C GLU A 424 39.16 -10.37 11.35
N GLY A 425 38.09 -10.82 12.02
CA GLY A 425 37.24 -9.94 12.82
C GLY A 425 36.33 -9.05 11.99
N VAL A 426 35.97 -9.46 10.77
CA VAL A 426 35.00 -8.75 9.92
C VAL A 426 33.62 -9.32 10.17
N ASP A 427 32.67 -8.47 10.52
CA ASP A 427 31.27 -8.86 10.71
C ASP A 427 30.60 -9.03 9.35
N ILE A 428 30.08 -10.22 9.11
CA ILE A 428 29.40 -10.61 7.89
C ILE A 428 27.89 -10.59 8.13
N LYS A 429 27.20 -9.78 7.33
CA LYS A 429 25.75 -9.68 7.30
C LYS A 429 25.23 -10.16 5.96
N TYR A 430 24.08 -10.82 5.97
CA TYR A 430 23.41 -11.26 4.75
C TYR A 430 22.00 -10.72 4.70
N LYS A 431 21.66 -10.06 3.59
CA LYS A 431 20.33 -9.51 3.36
C LYS A 431 19.65 -10.25 2.22
N CYS A 432 18.45 -10.77 2.49
CA CYS A 432 17.57 -11.32 1.48
C CYS A 432 16.23 -10.59 1.50
N ILE A 433 15.88 -9.87 0.42
CA ILE A 433 14.66 -9.08 0.31
C ILE A 433 14.53 -8.07 1.48
N ASN A 434 13.75 -8.41 2.51
CA ASN A 434 13.50 -7.57 3.69
C ASN A 434 14.09 -8.15 4.99
N HIS A 435 14.77 -9.30 4.93
CA HIS A 435 15.39 -9.94 6.09
C HIS A 435 16.88 -9.64 6.12
N LEU A 436 17.35 -9.09 7.24
CA LEU A 436 18.77 -8.88 7.54
C LEU A 436 19.19 -9.93 8.57
N CYS A 437 20.10 -10.82 8.20
CA CYS A 437 20.66 -11.84 9.08
C CYS A 437 22.11 -11.47 9.44
N ASP A 438 22.40 -11.39 10.74
CA ASP A 438 23.78 -11.38 11.23
C ASP A 438 24.34 -12.81 11.11
N VAL A 439 25.28 -13.01 10.18
CA VAL A 439 25.76 -14.36 9.83
C VAL A 439 26.90 -14.79 10.74
N GLY A 440 27.75 -13.84 11.14
CA GLY A 440 28.85 -14.08 12.07
C GLY A 440 30.07 -13.23 11.74
N THR A 441 31.19 -13.54 12.37
CA THR A 441 32.43 -12.78 12.23
C THR A 441 33.52 -13.67 11.66
N THR A 442 34.33 -13.16 10.72
CA THR A 442 35.44 -13.93 10.15
C THR A 442 36.52 -14.23 11.18
N SER A 443 37.11 -15.42 11.07
CA SER A 443 38.20 -15.87 11.96
C SER A 443 39.35 -16.43 11.14
N ARG A 444 40.53 -16.48 11.76
CA ARG A 444 41.74 -16.99 11.11
C ARG A 444 41.74 -18.52 11.10
N GLU A 445 41.76 -19.09 9.90
CA GLU A 445 41.91 -20.52 9.67
C GLU A 445 43.14 -20.78 8.81
N ARG A 446 44.20 -21.33 9.43
CA ARG A 446 45.53 -21.51 8.80
C ARG A 446 46.08 -20.17 8.29
N GLU A 447 46.25 -20.03 6.97
CA GLU A 447 46.79 -18.84 6.32
C GLU A 447 45.69 -17.85 5.91
N ASP A 448 44.40 -18.23 5.97
CA ASP A 448 43.27 -17.42 5.49
C ASP A 448 42.45 -16.82 6.65
N ALA A 449 41.68 -15.78 6.35
CA ALA A 449 40.65 -15.23 7.23
C ALA A 449 39.30 -15.39 6.53
N LEU A 450 38.42 -16.18 7.15
CA LEU A 450 37.17 -16.57 6.52
C LEU A 450 36.06 -16.80 7.56
N LEU A 451 34.83 -16.81 7.06
CA LEU A 451 33.67 -17.35 7.73
C LEU A 451 33.08 -18.44 6.84
N SER A 452 33.22 -19.71 7.25
CA SER A 452 32.56 -20.84 6.59
C SER A 452 31.37 -21.27 7.45
N THR A 453 30.17 -20.89 7.02
CA THR A 453 28.94 -21.14 7.78
C THR A 453 27.75 -21.34 6.85
N GLU A 454 26.63 -21.65 7.47
CA GLU A 454 25.33 -21.85 6.84
C GLU A 454 24.65 -20.51 6.57
N PHE A 455 24.39 -20.21 5.29
CA PHE A 455 23.65 -19.03 4.85
C PHE A 455 22.19 -19.41 4.54
N PRO A 456 21.20 -18.57 4.86
CA PRO A 456 19.80 -18.84 4.53
C PRO A 456 19.60 -18.78 3.01
N SER A 457 18.86 -19.75 2.45
CA SER A 457 18.57 -19.83 1.01
C SER A 457 17.88 -18.58 0.47
N CYS A 458 18.46 -17.96 -0.55
CA CYS A 458 17.95 -16.80 -1.26
C CYS A 458 18.60 -16.61 -2.63
N ILE A 459 17.83 -16.13 -3.62
CA ILE A 459 18.34 -15.70 -4.93
C ILE A 459 18.42 -14.16 -4.91
N GLY A 460 19.59 -13.63 -5.28
CA GLY A 460 19.78 -12.18 -5.38
C GLY A 460 19.91 -11.48 -4.02
N GLY A 461 20.48 -12.16 -3.02
CA GLY A 461 20.78 -11.54 -1.74
C GLY A 461 22.05 -10.68 -1.80
N SER A 462 22.29 -9.86 -0.76
CA SER A 462 23.55 -9.12 -0.61
C SER A 462 24.33 -9.56 0.62
N VAL A 463 25.65 -9.70 0.45
CA VAL A 463 26.59 -10.02 1.53
C VAL A 463 27.39 -8.75 1.84
N THR A 464 27.35 -8.32 3.10
CA THR A 464 28.05 -7.13 3.57
C THR A 464 29.14 -7.51 4.56
N GLY A 465 30.33 -6.91 4.39
CA GLY A 465 31.42 -6.97 5.36
C GLY A 465 31.62 -5.62 6.04
N GLU A 466 31.56 -5.61 7.36
CA GLU A 466 31.76 -4.42 8.20
C GLU A 466 32.86 -4.69 9.24
N LYS A 467 33.81 -3.77 9.38
CA LYS A 467 34.84 -3.81 10.43
C LYS A 467 35.21 -2.39 10.85
N GLU A 468 35.36 -2.16 12.16
CA GLU A 468 35.79 -0.87 12.68
C GLU A 468 37.16 -0.47 12.08
N GLY A 469 37.27 0.77 11.60
CA GLY A 469 38.47 1.29 10.94
C GLY A 469 38.57 1.01 9.44
N TYR A 470 37.63 0.27 8.86
CA TYR A 470 37.60 -0.05 7.43
C TYR A 470 36.31 0.47 6.77
N HIS A 471 36.38 0.73 5.46
CA HIS A 471 35.22 1.06 4.65
C HIS A 471 34.36 -0.19 4.44
N LYS A 472 33.04 -0.01 4.54
CA LYS A 472 32.05 -1.07 4.36
C LYS A 472 32.05 -1.52 2.90
N VAL A 473 31.99 -2.83 2.67
CA VAL A 473 31.87 -3.43 1.35
C VAL A 473 30.59 -4.26 1.28
N GLU A 474 29.86 -4.16 0.17
CA GLU A 474 28.65 -4.92 -0.10
C GLU A 474 28.76 -5.58 -1.48
N GLU A 475 28.54 -6.88 -1.52
CA GLU A 475 28.38 -7.64 -2.76
C GLU A 475 26.91 -8.00 -2.97
N ILE A 476 26.40 -7.67 -4.14
CA ILE A 476 24.99 -7.87 -4.53
C ILE A 476 24.83 -9.08 -5.44
N ASP A 477 23.58 -9.48 -5.67
CA ASP A 477 23.21 -10.60 -6.56
C ASP A 477 23.81 -11.97 -6.17
N VAL A 478 24.03 -12.20 -4.87
CA VAL A 478 24.53 -13.47 -4.33
C VAL A 478 23.41 -14.50 -4.27
N ASP A 479 23.56 -15.58 -5.02
CA ASP A 479 22.70 -16.77 -4.96
C ASP A 479 23.18 -17.74 -3.88
N SER A 480 22.47 -17.78 -2.75
CA SER A 480 22.75 -18.67 -1.61
C SER A 480 21.92 -19.94 -1.62
N ASN A 481 21.14 -20.21 -2.68
CA ASN A 481 20.49 -21.51 -2.87
C ASN A 481 21.48 -22.62 -3.27
N GLN A 482 22.72 -22.24 -3.58
CA GLN A 482 23.83 -23.12 -3.92
C GLN A 482 25.09 -22.66 -3.17
N GLU A 483 26.06 -23.57 -2.99
CA GLU A 483 27.32 -23.24 -2.31
C GLU A 483 28.02 -22.11 -3.05
N PHE A 484 28.40 -21.06 -2.33
CA PHE A 484 29.16 -19.96 -2.88
C PHE A 484 30.44 -19.72 -2.08
N SER A 485 31.41 -19.13 -2.78
CA SER A 485 32.65 -18.64 -2.22
C SER A 485 32.88 -17.24 -2.75
N LEU A 486 32.96 -16.25 -1.87
CA LEU A 486 33.20 -14.86 -2.25
C LEU A 486 34.33 -14.26 -1.41
N SER A 487 34.98 -13.24 -1.95
CA SER A 487 36.05 -12.51 -1.30
C SER A 487 35.66 -11.04 -1.15
N LEU A 488 35.63 -10.55 0.08
CA LEU A 488 35.45 -9.12 0.38
C LEU A 488 36.81 -8.49 0.65
N ILE A 489 37.12 -7.41 -0.08
CA ILE A 489 38.38 -6.66 0.08
C ILE A 489 38.05 -5.34 0.77
N LEU A 490 38.32 -5.25 2.08
CA LEU A 490 38.03 -4.07 2.87
C LEU A 490 39.22 -3.10 2.83
N GLU A 491 38.92 -1.82 2.63
CA GLU A 491 39.92 -0.76 2.60
C GLU A 491 40.00 -0.03 3.94
N GLU A 492 41.21 0.14 4.47
CA GLU A 492 41.43 0.87 5.71
C GLU A 492 41.11 2.36 5.53
N ILE A 493 40.39 2.93 6.50
CA ILE A 493 40.12 4.37 6.55
C ILE A 493 41.30 5.05 7.24
N ILE A 494 42.15 5.71 6.46
CA ILE A 494 43.40 6.31 6.94
C ILE A 494 43.14 7.75 7.36
N THR A 495 43.49 8.06 8.61
CA THR A 495 43.40 9.42 9.14
C THR A 495 44.70 10.17 8.90
N LYS A 496 44.65 11.31 8.18
CA LYS A 496 45.82 12.17 7.92
C LYS A 496 45.67 13.55 8.55
N PRO A 497 46.75 14.09 9.15
CA PRO A 497 46.82 15.52 9.45
C PRO A 497 46.67 16.35 8.17
N ILE A 498 46.12 17.56 8.32
CA ILE A 498 45.96 18.48 7.20
C ILE A 498 46.79 19.76 7.39
N LYS A 499 47.20 20.36 6.29
CA LYS A 499 47.72 21.73 6.23
C LYS A 499 47.00 22.49 5.13
N ILE A 500 46.54 23.69 5.44
CA ILE A 500 45.83 24.53 4.47
C ILE A 500 46.66 25.78 4.21
N GLN A 501 46.79 26.15 2.93
CA GLN A 501 47.42 27.37 2.48
C GLN A 501 46.44 28.16 1.62
N VAL A 502 46.18 29.39 2.00
CA VAL A 502 45.33 30.32 1.26
C VAL A 502 46.22 31.22 0.41
N ASN A 503 46.06 31.12 -0.91
CA ASN A 503 46.71 31.97 -1.90
C ASN A 503 45.86 33.23 -2.09
N ARG A 504 46.40 34.39 -1.74
CA ARG A 504 45.70 35.68 -1.89
C ARG A 504 46.12 36.38 -3.17
N GLU A 505 45.15 36.97 -3.88
CA GLU A 505 45.40 37.72 -5.10
C GLU A 505 46.45 38.83 -4.87
N GLY A 506 47.57 38.79 -5.62
CA GLY A 506 48.67 39.74 -5.50
C GLY A 506 49.58 39.58 -4.26
N GLY A 507 49.43 38.51 -3.47
CA GLY A 507 50.20 38.25 -2.24
C GLY A 507 50.85 36.86 -2.17
N ALA A 508 51.53 36.57 -1.05
CA ALA A 508 52.12 35.25 -0.76
C ALA A 508 51.09 34.31 -0.11
N SER A 509 51.25 32.99 -0.30
CA SER A 509 50.47 31.95 0.38
C SER A 509 50.68 32.00 1.90
N SER A 510 49.61 31.88 2.69
CA SER A 510 49.71 31.75 4.15
C SER A 510 48.66 30.79 4.71
N GLU A 511 48.72 30.48 5.99
CA GLU A 511 47.60 29.79 6.68
C GLU A 511 46.33 30.66 6.66
N PRO A 512 45.13 30.03 6.79
CA PRO A 512 43.86 30.75 6.96
C PRO A 512 43.93 31.75 8.12
N ALA A 513 43.37 32.95 7.92
CA ALA A 513 43.29 33.95 8.98
C ALA A 513 42.30 33.52 10.09
N PRO A 514 42.37 34.10 11.31
CA PRO A 514 41.48 33.72 12.41
C PRO A 514 39.98 33.94 12.15
N ASP A 515 39.65 34.81 11.19
CA ASP A 515 38.30 35.12 10.70
C ASP A 515 37.94 34.34 9.43
N GLU A 516 38.76 33.36 9.03
CA GLU A 516 38.56 32.53 7.84
C GLU A 516 38.32 31.07 8.27
N THR A 517 37.17 30.53 7.88
CA THR A 517 36.83 29.10 7.99
C THR A 517 37.01 28.45 6.64
N VAL A 518 37.67 27.30 6.59
CA VAL A 518 37.84 26.53 5.37
C VAL A 518 37.06 25.24 5.46
N VAL A 519 36.25 24.96 4.43
CA VAL A 519 35.48 23.73 4.35
C VAL A 519 35.88 22.96 3.11
N ILE A 520 36.11 21.66 3.27
CA ILE A 520 36.50 20.76 2.19
C ILE A 520 35.61 19.52 2.24
N GLU A 521 34.87 19.31 1.17
CA GLU A 521 34.05 18.14 0.94
C GLU A 521 34.75 17.22 -0.08
N LEU A 522 34.82 15.93 0.25
CA LEU A 522 35.40 14.93 -0.62
C LEU A 522 34.43 13.77 -0.79
N GLU A 523 34.10 13.44 -2.04
CA GLU A 523 33.21 12.35 -2.42
C GLU A 523 33.93 11.39 -3.36
N GLU A 524 33.97 10.10 -3.01
CA GLU A 524 34.35 9.01 -3.90
C GLU A 524 33.05 8.33 -4.40
N PRO A 525 32.55 8.70 -5.61
CA PRO A 525 31.28 8.22 -6.12
C PRO A 525 31.26 6.71 -6.41
N GLU A 526 32.36 6.11 -6.86
CA GLU A 526 32.38 4.68 -7.26
C GLU A 526 32.30 3.76 -6.04
N LYS A 527 32.82 4.24 -4.89
CA LYS A 527 32.84 3.49 -3.63
C LYS A 527 31.78 3.94 -2.63
N GLY A 528 30.99 4.96 -2.97
CA GLY A 528 29.98 5.55 -2.09
C GLY A 528 30.56 6.11 -0.78
N TYR A 529 31.82 6.58 -0.79
CA TYR A 529 32.50 7.13 0.39
C TYR A 529 32.46 8.66 0.37
N ARG A 530 32.16 9.31 1.51
CA ARG A 530 32.14 10.78 1.62
C ARG A 530 32.71 11.23 2.96
N THR A 531 33.50 12.30 2.94
CA THR A 531 34.00 12.95 4.15
C THR A 531 33.92 14.47 4.03
N LEU A 532 33.73 15.13 5.17
CA LEU A 532 33.68 16.59 5.29
C LEU A 532 34.73 17.05 6.30
N LEU A 533 35.43 18.13 5.97
CA LEU A 533 36.44 18.75 6.80
C LEU A 533 36.10 20.23 7.01
N ILE A 534 36.12 20.69 8.26
CA ILE A 534 35.93 22.11 8.63
C ILE A 534 37.16 22.56 9.44
N TYR A 535 38.01 23.42 8.87
CA TYR A 535 39.21 23.95 9.51
C TYR A 535 38.96 25.38 10.04
N PRO A 536 39.41 25.74 11.26
CA PRO A 536 40.40 25.03 12.09
C PRO A 536 39.83 24.00 13.10
N ASP A 537 38.52 23.79 13.15
CA ASP A 537 37.86 22.89 14.13
C ASP A 537 38.35 21.44 14.01
N GLN A 538 38.57 21.00 12.78
CA GLN A 538 39.13 19.71 12.43
C GLN A 538 40.51 19.88 11.80
N LYS A 539 41.48 19.10 12.28
CA LYS A 539 42.88 19.13 11.83
C LYS A 539 43.34 17.82 11.20
N THR A 540 42.39 16.93 10.96
CA THR A 540 42.63 15.62 10.35
C THR A 540 41.49 15.27 9.42
N ILE A 541 41.79 14.53 8.36
CA ILE A 541 40.84 14.03 7.38
C ILE A 541 40.93 12.50 7.28
N LYS A 542 39.80 11.83 7.07
CA LYS A 542 39.72 10.37 6.87
C LYS A 542 39.59 10.06 5.39
N LEU A 543 40.50 9.27 4.83
CA LEU A 543 40.55 8.96 3.42
C LEU A 543 40.69 7.46 3.19
N ILE A 544 40.06 6.98 2.11
CA ILE A 544 40.36 5.70 1.45
C ILE A 544 41.03 5.97 0.09
N PRO A 545 41.77 5.03 -0.50
CA PRO A 545 42.27 5.17 -1.87
C PRO A 545 41.12 5.29 -2.87
N GLY A 546 41.23 6.14 -3.89
CA GLY A 546 40.17 6.32 -4.89
C GLY A 546 40.21 7.67 -5.58
N ASP A 547 39.23 7.91 -6.45
CA ASP A 547 39.10 9.13 -7.22
C ASP A 547 38.05 10.05 -6.58
N TYR A 548 38.50 11.13 -5.97
CA TYR A 548 37.63 12.05 -5.26
C TYR A 548 37.20 13.22 -6.12
N LYS A 549 35.91 13.57 -6.02
CA LYS A 549 35.44 14.92 -6.32
C LYS A 549 35.62 15.77 -5.08
N VAL A 550 36.45 16.79 -5.18
CA VAL A 550 36.80 17.69 -4.08
C VAL A 550 36.14 19.04 -4.32
N LYS A 551 35.42 19.53 -3.31
CA LYS A 551 34.90 20.89 -3.26
C LYS A 551 35.47 21.59 -2.04
N GLU A 552 36.15 22.71 -2.26
CA GLU A 552 36.75 23.48 -1.19
C GLU A 552 36.30 24.93 -1.24
N TYR A 553 36.21 25.55 -0.06
CA TYR A 553 35.70 26.89 0.09
C TYR A 553 36.38 27.61 1.25
N VAL A 554 36.53 28.93 1.12
CA VAL A 554 36.97 29.82 2.19
C VAL A 554 35.85 30.78 2.52
N ILE A 555 35.34 30.68 3.74
CA ILE A 555 34.33 31.56 4.30
C ILE A 555 35.04 32.56 5.19
N LYS A 556 34.81 33.84 4.97
CA LYS A 556 35.38 34.92 5.77
C LYS A 556 34.28 35.66 6.51
N ASP A 557 34.45 35.82 7.82
CA ASP A 557 33.60 36.68 8.63
C ASP A 557 34.02 38.15 8.45
N GLY A 558 33.06 39.02 8.14
CA GLY A 558 33.30 40.40 7.78
C GLY A 558 32.17 41.36 8.17
N SER A 559 32.27 42.59 7.68
CA SER A 559 31.26 43.62 7.93
C SER A 559 29.89 43.18 7.39
N PRO A 560 28.81 43.32 8.16
CA PRO A 560 27.48 42.88 7.75
C PRO A 560 27.02 43.61 6.48
N ILE A 561 26.73 42.84 5.43
CA ILE A 561 26.04 43.36 4.25
C ILE A 561 24.54 43.32 4.54
N LYS A 562 23.91 44.50 4.58
CA LYS A 562 22.48 44.63 4.84
C LYS A 562 21.67 44.35 3.59
N ILE A 563 20.80 43.35 3.68
CA ILE A 563 19.78 43.03 2.69
C ILE A 563 18.46 43.60 3.19
N PRO A 564 17.88 44.61 2.53
CA PRO A 564 16.61 45.17 2.95
C PRO A 564 15.49 44.15 2.74
N GLY A 565 14.63 44.05 3.75
CA GLY A 565 13.44 43.22 3.73
C GLY A 565 12.45 43.70 2.67
N ARG A 566 11.68 42.76 2.14
CA ARG A 566 10.62 43.04 1.15
C ARG A 566 9.44 42.12 1.37
N GLU A 567 8.26 42.62 1.07
CA GLU A 567 7.04 41.82 1.07
C GLU A 567 6.81 41.30 -0.34
N ILE A 568 6.73 39.99 -0.47
CA ILE A 568 6.45 39.32 -1.74
C ILE A 568 5.12 38.59 -1.60
N GLU A 569 4.22 38.82 -2.55
CA GLU A 569 2.97 38.10 -2.69
C GLU A 569 3.15 37.07 -3.80
N THR A 570 3.00 35.80 -3.45
CA THR A 570 3.09 34.69 -4.40
C THR A 570 1.75 34.00 -4.43
N CYS A 571 1.13 33.99 -5.60
CA CYS A 571 -0.12 33.28 -5.86
C CYS A 571 0.19 32.03 -6.67
N VAL A 572 -0.33 30.90 -6.23
CA VAL A 572 -0.31 29.63 -6.97
C VAL A 572 -1.74 29.20 -7.21
N ASP A 573 -2.02 28.70 -8.41
CA ASP A 573 -3.35 28.20 -8.79
C ASP A 573 -3.49 26.76 -8.32
N ILE A 574 -4.23 26.55 -7.23
CA ILE A 574 -4.44 25.22 -6.64
C ILE A 574 -5.71 24.59 -7.22
N PRO A 575 -5.78 23.27 -7.41
CA PRO A 575 -7.02 22.62 -7.82
C PRO A 575 -8.13 22.87 -6.81
N LYS A 576 -9.34 23.15 -7.30
CA LYS A 576 -10.52 23.32 -6.43
C LYS A 576 -10.86 22.02 -5.71
N GLN A 577 -11.36 22.12 -4.49
CA GLN A 577 -11.82 20.95 -3.74
C GLN A 577 -12.93 20.18 -4.48
N GLY A 578 -12.87 18.85 -4.40
CA GLY A 578 -13.78 17.93 -5.04
C GLY A 578 -13.52 17.68 -6.52
N PHE A 579 -14.48 17.02 -7.18
CA PHE A 579 -14.38 16.52 -8.55
C PHE A 579 -13.74 17.51 -9.55
N LEU A 580 -14.08 18.80 -9.50
CA LEU A 580 -13.59 19.82 -10.43
C LEU A 580 -12.06 20.01 -10.40
N GLY A 581 -11.41 19.74 -9.26
CA GLY A 581 -9.94 19.83 -9.13
C GLY A 581 -9.22 18.80 -9.99
N LEU A 582 -9.75 17.58 -10.11
CA LEU A 582 -9.16 16.50 -10.91
C LEU A 582 -9.20 16.76 -12.42
N PHE A 583 -10.06 17.69 -12.88
CA PHE A 583 -10.16 18.09 -14.29
C PHE A 583 -9.48 19.44 -14.56
N GLY A 584 -8.57 19.85 -13.68
CA GLY A 584 -7.74 21.04 -13.87
C GLY A 584 -8.47 22.36 -13.60
N SER A 585 -9.63 22.34 -12.93
CA SER A 585 -10.21 23.58 -12.41
C SER A 585 -9.43 24.03 -11.19
N THR A 586 -8.83 25.22 -11.27
CA THR A 586 -8.02 25.78 -10.21
C THR A 586 -8.64 27.03 -9.59
N GLU A 587 -8.17 27.40 -8.39
CA GLU A 587 -8.43 28.64 -7.72
C GLU A 587 -7.13 29.26 -7.17
N PRO A 588 -6.97 30.60 -7.21
CA PRO A 588 -5.73 31.24 -6.80
C PRO A 588 -5.60 31.26 -5.27
N LYS A 589 -4.50 30.72 -4.75
CA LYS A 589 -4.11 30.81 -3.34
C LYS A 589 -2.87 31.69 -3.20
N CYS A 590 -3.07 32.89 -2.69
CA CYS A 590 -2.00 33.87 -2.49
C CYS A 590 -1.46 33.80 -1.06
N THR A 591 -0.14 33.70 -0.95
CA THR A 591 0.57 33.79 0.33
C THR A 591 1.48 35.01 0.31
N LYS A 592 1.38 35.85 1.33
CA LYS A 592 2.27 36.99 1.53
C LYS A 592 3.42 36.57 2.42
N ALA A 593 4.62 36.54 1.86
CA ALA A 593 5.83 36.30 2.62
C ALA A 593 6.55 37.64 2.86
N LYS A 594 6.72 37.99 4.13
CA LYS A 594 7.52 39.14 4.55
C LYS A 594 8.95 38.66 4.75
N ILE A 595 9.84 39.02 3.83
CA ILE A 595 11.27 38.79 3.98
C ILE A 595 11.78 39.86 4.95
N PRO A 596 12.31 39.49 6.12
CA PRO A 596 12.84 40.47 7.07
C PRO A 596 14.15 41.07 6.56
N ASP A 597 14.50 42.25 7.07
CA ASP A 597 15.85 42.78 6.92
C ASP A 597 16.84 41.72 7.44
N THR A 598 17.82 41.37 6.62
CA THR A 598 18.81 40.35 6.96
C THR A 598 20.21 40.92 6.76
N GLU A 599 21.14 40.53 7.62
CA GLU A 599 22.54 40.91 7.49
C GLU A 599 23.37 39.67 7.20
N ILE A 600 24.18 39.68 6.14
CA ILE A 600 25.14 38.61 5.85
C ILE A 600 26.47 39.02 6.45
N THR A 601 26.94 38.27 7.44
CA THR A 601 28.23 38.49 8.12
C THR A 601 29.32 37.56 7.63
N SER A 602 28.96 36.42 7.02
CA SER A 602 29.91 35.40 6.57
C SER A 602 29.82 35.28 5.06
N LEU A 603 30.94 35.51 4.37
CA LEU A 603 31.00 35.59 2.92
C LEU A 603 32.02 34.61 2.36
N THR A 604 31.64 33.86 1.33
CA THR A 604 32.60 33.02 0.59
C THR A 604 33.54 33.92 -0.20
N THR A 605 34.84 33.81 0.08
CA THR A 605 35.89 34.65 -0.53
C THR A 605 36.80 33.88 -1.48
N GLY A 606 36.69 32.55 -1.52
CA GLY A 606 37.38 31.69 -2.47
C GLY A 606 36.82 30.28 -2.43
N GLY A 607 37.18 29.50 -3.44
CA GLY A 607 36.82 28.09 -3.53
C GLY A 607 37.12 27.49 -4.90
N ALA A 608 37.15 26.17 -4.95
CA ALA A 608 37.44 25.40 -6.14
C ALA A 608 36.69 24.07 -6.12
N GLU A 609 36.42 23.53 -7.31
CA GLU A 609 35.94 22.17 -7.51
C GLU A 609 36.89 21.47 -8.48
N PHE A 610 37.42 20.32 -8.10
CA PHE A 610 38.39 19.56 -8.89
C PHE A 610 38.35 18.08 -8.54
N GLU A 611 38.91 17.26 -9.42
CA GLU A 611 39.11 15.83 -9.17
C GLU A 611 40.50 15.57 -8.58
N TRP A 612 40.58 14.66 -7.62
CA TRP A 612 41.82 14.29 -6.96
C TRP A 612 41.90 12.78 -6.74
N THR A 613 42.86 12.15 -7.39
CA THR A 613 43.18 10.74 -7.18
C THR A 613 44.05 10.59 -5.93
N VAL A 614 43.54 9.87 -4.94
CA VAL A 614 44.28 9.46 -3.75
C VAL A 614 44.94 8.12 -4.03
N ASN A 615 46.20 8.17 -4.46
CA ASN A 615 46.99 6.95 -4.64
C ASN A 615 47.26 6.29 -3.30
N LYS A 616 47.05 4.98 -3.26
CA LYS A 616 47.22 4.17 -2.05
C LYS A 616 48.62 4.30 -1.43
N ASN A 617 49.68 4.11 -2.22
CA ASN A 617 51.07 4.21 -1.74
C ASN A 617 51.38 5.59 -1.14
N GLU A 618 50.92 6.65 -1.79
CA GLU A 618 51.09 8.03 -1.32
C GLU A 618 50.29 8.26 -0.03
N LEU A 619 49.09 7.70 0.07
CA LEU A 619 48.26 7.79 1.27
C LEU A 619 48.92 7.09 2.46
N TYR A 620 49.60 5.95 2.29
CA TYR A 620 50.31 5.30 3.41
C TYR A 620 51.60 6.02 3.79
N THR A 621 52.36 6.53 2.82
CA THR A 621 53.72 7.06 3.05
C THR A 621 53.78 8.55 3.39
N SER A 622 52.74 9.33 3.06
CA SER A 622 52.67 10.76 3.38
C SER A 622 52.48 11.03 4.87
N ASP A 623 53.02 12.15 5.34
CA ASP A 623 52.85 12.60 6.72
C ASP A 623 51.57 13.44 6.88
N TYR A 624 51.16 14.16 5.84
CA TYR A 624 49.96 15.02 5.86
C TYR A 624 49.38 15.27 4.46
N VAL A 625 48.12 15.73 4.42
CA VAL A 625 47.49 16.26 3.21
C VAL A 625 47.60 17.77 3.20
N LYS A 626 48.04 18.36 2.09
CA LYS A 626 48.16 19.82 1.94
C LYS A 626 47.21 20.35 0.89
N PHE A 627 46.32 21.26 1.27
CA PHE A 627 45.39 21.97 0.37
C PHE A 627 45.85 23.41 0.11
N TYR A 628 45.68 23.89 -1.12
CA TYR A 628 45.96 25.26 -1.54
C TYR A 628 44.71 25.93 -2.10
N ILE A 629 44.19 26.95 -1.43
CA ILE A 629 42.92 27.55 -1.82
C ILE A 629 43.14 28.97 -2.30
N ASN A 630 42.71 29.28 -3.51
CA ASN A 630 42.79 30.64 -4.06
C ASN A 630 41.63 31.50 -3.56
N THR A 631 41.91 32.70 -3.08
CA THR A 631 40.90 33.65 -2.58
C THR A 631 40.98 35.00 -3.28
N LYS A 632 39.82 35.64 -3.40
CA LYS A 632 39.64 37.02 -3.85
C LYS A 632 39.30 37.92 -2.66
N PRO A 633 39.42 39.25 -2.79
CA PRO A 633 38.94 40.19 -1.77
C PRO A 633 37.47 39.97 -1.44
N ALA A 634 37.09 40.09 -0.16
CA ALA A 634 35.70 39.94 0.27
C ALA A 634 34.79 40.96 -0.44
N PRO A 635 33.63 40.52 -0.97
CA PRO A 635 32.72 41.40 -1.68
C PRO A 635 32.13 42.45 -0.72
N LYS A 636 31.93 43.66 -1.22
CA LYS A 636 31.40 44.80 -0.44
C LYS A 636 29.95 45.13 -0.76
N SER A 637 29.37 44.48 -1.76
CA SER A 637 27.99 44.71 -2.22
C SER A 637 27.35 43.41 -2.71
N LEU A 638 26.02 43.39 -2.79
CA LEU A 638 25.25 42.26 -3.33
C LEU A 638 25.57 42.01 -4.82
N GLU A 639 25.88 43.07 -5.58
CA GLU A 639 26.30 42.97 -6.98
C GLU A 639 27.68 42.29 -7.10
N GLU A 640 28.62 42.59 -6.21
CA GLU A 640 29.93 41.94 -6.17
C GLU A 640 29.82 40.46 -5.80
N ILE A 641 28.91 40.08 -4.89
CA ILE A 641 28.64 38.66 -4.54
C ILE A 641 28.24 37.85 -5.79
N SER A 642 27.37 38.40 -6.65
CA SER A 642 26.91 37.72 -7.87
C SER A 642 27.98 37.54 -8.95
N SER A 643 29.14 38.20 -8.80
CA SER A 643 30.25 38.17 -9.76
C SER A 643 31.41 37.25 -9.35
N ILE A 644 31.32 36.59 -8.18
CA ILE A 644 32.32 35.63 -7.71
C ILE A 644 32.17 34.32 -8.48
N ASN A 645 32.86 34.20 -9.62
CA ASN A 645 33.09 32.91 -10.26
C ASN A 645 34.14 32.12 -9.46
N LEU A 646 33.77 30.92 -9.02
CA LEU A 646 34.70 29.89 -8.57
C LEU A 646 35.55 29.48 -9.78
N ASN A 647 36.87 29.61 -9.67
CA ASN A 647 37.76 29.30 -10.79
C ASN A 647 37.81 27.77 -10.98
N GLN A 648 37.49 27.29 -12.19
CA GLN A 648 37.56 25.87 -12.56
C GLN A 648 38.94 25.45 -13.13
N ASP A 649 39.87 26.39 -13.35
CA ASP A 649 41.06 26.16 -14.17
C ASP A 649 42.40 26.35 -13.42
N VAL A 650 42.66 25.55 -12.38
CA VAL A 650 44.04 25.38 -11.87
C VAL A 650 44.29 23.90 -11.54
N LEU A 651 45.46 23.39 -11.93
CA LEU A 651 46.02 22.07 -11.54
C LEU A 651 45.69 21.71 -10.08
N PRO A 652 45.47 20.40 -9.76
CA PRO A 652 44.91 20.00 -8.48
C PRO A 652 45.72 20.61 -7.32
N PRO A 653 45.12 21.49 -6.51
CA PRO A 653 45.82 22.24 -5.49
C PRO A 653 45.96 21.42 -4.19
N VAL A 654 46.07 20.11 -4.31
CA VAL A 654 46.19 19.18 -3.18
C VAL A 654 47.31 18.20 -3.42
N PHE A 655 48.12 17.98 -2.38
CA PHE A 655 49.24 17.03 -2.43
C PHE A 655 49.30 16.21 -1.14
N LEU A 656 49.54 14.91 -1.30
CA LEU A 656 50.07 14.05 -0.22
C LEU A 656 51.57 14.34 -0.14
N GLN A 657 52.06 14.76 1.02
CA GLN A 657 53.47 15.10 1.23
C GLN A 657 54.09 14.31 2.36
#